data_AF-A0A4Q2LVZ0-F1
#
_entry.id   AF-A0A4Q2LVZ0-F1
#
_cell.length_a   1.000
_cell.length_b   1.000
_cell.length_c   1.000
_cell.angle_alpha   90.00
_cell.angle_beta   90.00
_cell.angle_gamma   90.00
#
_symmetry.space_group_name_H-M   'P 1'
#
loop_
_entity.id
_entity.type
_entity.pdbx_description
1 polymer ?
#
loop_
_entity_poly.entity_id
_entity_poly.type
_entity_poly.pdbx_seq_one_letter_code
_entity_poly.pdbx_strand_id
1 'polypeptide(L)'
;MSLFSFLFNKEPYLLKVRFDSGNCLLIEASRNGKFVPICKAARNLPRNRVPIFIMKTTEPVLLLHPIDWVRVQDVINELARTANSKKVQISIDDKVRDLIVSEPPKNFQLIYQWDDKRSVLLGRFTEGVQYLGQCWFIQGKHLWRLNDVEDQEISRLLRPIPNNQLIYFMEDILPVVKKRGIPVSFPFSLEREPAVSIVIQNVTSDEIKIGLKKLVNDPHIINGLKGFVIDGSIIRPSLESSIIEMLFPQGTTRILSGEDIPTFVLQALNEWNLFVDKGDVSKLEEHSVYQSAELILEGSYRVKNGVGETYAVAKVRMAGQLISAAELSQQVKPDIRFLRVQNGWVPVERLKEIGIGQMGRMINGQSLESKYKLSPQDIIFWGSERLQGPWEELCLPELEWPQGKNQPVFQHALFLSKWGINGGVFGGVHSCAVELRCFWEEILRESPASRILIIAKKNTLETLKEQWDSASMLWLTGNKKDSSVAGNWRGVLIATSTMLANHTQLRNANIDILIMIEPDEMTKSSTTQVFRNLDGLKTRLRLAIYSEAAHLKQQSTRIAHMKLLKVPSARLEPYVLLDRGRPVPALPKPYKMVKQQMTTFQANDFAEIEISGFERMVAVPTKGSVMQPTQNASYGRNVVIQTAVTYESSEGQFSRRAKQLENHVEAKAAFVPFMAYWPTYDNMTRDQSKWYFYWRNEVRQRRYPHTDLSYIFLLIYELINGIGWRTPLQGYRCFMDVWMAYRDQYPKLDYYLVDWTADFVWVNQLNISTEEVLGFASSGWSSEWRDMELLRLFRAEPLELSYTAISSLSNYDERRSKFYAESGKEVIEAYIPKVMTMVDAYLKKQQGLRTIELFNPGAPRQREKTLFQSAVYDSSIYGQTIVLTVTNISRHEPLRDFVTQVIRAAENKLRELTGYKNKLRGVALDPEIDTLICRYLEREMGQDIKITAVDPVVKINADKLEQLIKDSDAVREMLTTERNETDDFKKTDATLNEVAAEWERPEDTPEGLLTELQPMSKVLNSLSDGQISLLKALEKGNWEMEEYELLQVVGELMIALQIDDINALALNQLGSLLIVHEGLKIIVEDDYRDELEYLFIHHKFVNGEYECELVWEIATNSEPVVQQLSDLLRPEHLEVLFALKNGAAMFEIQQIADRIGTMPELIIDEINDASMETIGDLVVVDGVIVEEYHNLFENLRER
;
A
#
# COMPACT_ATOMS: atom_id res chain seq x y z
N MET A 1 -23.52 84.15 92.90
CA MET A 1 -22.72 83.98 91.66
C MET A 1 -21.64 82.94 91.90
N SER A 2 -21.82 81.67 91.49
CA SER A 2 -20.74 80.70 91.16
C SER A 2 -21.29 79.27 90.97
N LEU A 3 -22.37 79.10 90.20
CA LEU A 3 -22.88 77.77 89.80
C LEU A 3 -23.09 77.62 88.28
N PHE A 4 -22.55 78.56 87.48
CA PHE A 4 -22.69 78.59 86.01
C PHE A 4 -21.36 78.59 85.22
N SER A 5 -20.19 78.46 85.85
CA SER A 5 -18.90 78.49 85.15
C SER A 5 -18.18 77.14 85.00
N PHE A 6 -18.68 76.04 85.60
CA PHE A 6 -17.99 74.73 85.56
C PHE A 6 -18.55 73.73 84.52
N LEU A 7 -19.65 74.06 83.84
CA LEU A 7 -20.31 73.17 82.85
C LEU A 7 -20.00 73.49 81.38
N PHE A 8 -19.15 74.47 81.07
CA PHE A 8 -18.85 74.88 79.69
C PHE A 8 -17.37 75.18 79.35
N ASN A 9 -16.40 74.62 80.08
CA ASN A 9 -15.03 74.53 79.54
C ASN A 9 -14.90 73.31 78.63
N LYS A 10 -15.44 73.47 77.42
CA LYS A 10 -15.26 72.54 76.33
C LYS A 10 -13.79 72.61 75.90
N GLU A 11 -12.93 71.72 76.42
CA GLU A 11 -11.55 71.59 75.94
C GLU A 11 -11.54 71.48 74.41
N PRO A 12 -10.55 72.10 73.75
CA PRO A 12 -10.49 72.11 72.30
C PRO A 12 -10.27 70.70 71.76
N TYR A 13 -10.75 70.46 70.54
CA TYR A 13 -10.36 69.27 69.79
C TYR A 13 -8.87 69.37 69.43
N LEU A 14 -8.07 68.37 69.76
CA LEU A 14 -6.67 68.29 69.37
C LEU A 14 -6.55 67.49 68.08
N LEU A 15 -6.12 68.14 67.00
CA LEU A 15 -5.68 67.49 65.77
C LEU A 15 -4.17 67.36 65.82
N LYS A 16 -3.67 66.13 66.00
CA LYS A 16 -2.25 65.85 66.06
C LYS A 16 -1.78 65.19 64.77
N VAL A 17 -0.77 65.77 64.13
CA VAL A 17 -0.09 65.19 62.97
C VAL A 17 1.24 64.63 63.46
N ARG A 18 1.44 63.32 63.31
CA ARG A 18 2.67 62.64 63.75
C ARG A 18 2.99 61.45 62.86
N PHE A 19 4.21 60.95 62.98
CA PHE A 19 4.53 59.61 62.51
C PHE A 19 4.10 58.56 63.54
N ASP A 20 3.65 57.40 63.06
CA ASP A 20 3.47 56.22 63.88
C ASP A 20 4.80 55.43 64.04
N SER A 21 4.75 54.30 64.74
CA SER A 21 5.91 53.42 64.94
C SER A 21 6.45 52.78 63.66
N GLY A 22 5.66 52.73 62.58
CA GLY A 22 6.05 52.28 61.24
C GLY A 22 6.45 53.41 60.29
N ASN A 23 6.64 54.65 60.80
CA ASN A 23 6.92 55.86 60.01
C ASN A 23 5.85 56.19 58.96
N CYS A 24 4.60 55.78 59.21
CA CYS A 24 3.45 56.27 58.45
C CYS A 24 2.98 57.60 59.02
N LEU A 25 2.77 58.60 58.15
CA LEU A 25 2.24 59.89 58.58
C LEU A 25 0.75 59.74 58.88
N LEU A 26 0.30 60.21 60.03
CA LEU A 26 -1.11 60.18 60.41
C LEU A 26 -1.58 61.49 61.01
N ILE A 27 -2.87 61.77 60.81
CA ILE A 27 -3.62 62.77 61.56
C ILE A 27 -4.56 62.05 62.49
N GLU A 28 -4.47 62.36 63.77
CA GLU A 28 -5.41 61.89 64.77
C GLU A 28 -6.16 63.05 65.40
N ALA A 29 -7.46 62.88 65.63
CA ALA A 29 -8.27 63.81 66.37
C ALA A 29 -8.61 63.23 67.74
N SER A 30 -8.35 64.00 68.80
CA SER A 30 -8.67 63.64 70.17
C SER A 30 -9.28 64.80 70.93
N ARG A 31 -9.98 64.48 72.02
CA ARG A 31 -10.55 65.47 72.93
C ARG A 31 -10.59 64.88 74.33
N ASN A 32 -10.04 65.59 75.32
CA ASN A 32 -9.86 65.10 76.69
C ASN A 32 -9.15 63.73 76.74
N GLY A 33 -8.13 63.53 75.90
CA GLY A 33 -7.38 62.27 75.81
C GLY A 33 -8.13 61.09 75.16
N LYS A 34 -9.36 61.28 74.66
CA LYS A 34 -10.12 60.24 73.93
C LYS A 34 -10.17 60.55 72.43
N PHE A 35 -10.00 59.52 71.62
CA PHE A 35 -10.11 59.59 70.16
C PHE A 35 -11.53 59.98 69.72
N VAL A 36 -11.63 60.91 68.76
CA VAL A 36 -12.90 61.39 68.20
C VAL A 36 -12.79 61.49 66.68
N PRO A 37 -13.90 61.30 65.93
CA PRO A 37 -13.90 61.43 64.48
C PRO A 37 -13.25 62.73 63.98
N ILE A 38 -12.32 62.62 63.02
CA ILE A 38 -11.55 63.76 62.49
C ILE A 38 -12.46 64.85 61.93
N CYS A 39 -13.55 64.46 61.25
CA CYS A 39 -14.55 65.41 60.74
C CYS A 39 -15.18 66.27 61.84
N LYS A 40 -15.30 65.79 63.09
CA LYS A 40 -15.85 66.58 64.21
C LYS A 40 -14.88 67.66 64.66
N ALA A 41 -13.58 67.39 64.64
CA ALA A 41 -12.55 68.39 64.90
C ALA A 41 -12.44 69.37 63.72
N ALA A 42 -12.36 68.85 62.49
CA ALA A 42 -12.18 69.61 61.26
C ALA A 42 -13.34 70.59 60.97
N ARG A 43 -14.59 70.29 61.36
CA ARG A 43 -15.74 71.21 61.21
C ARG A 43 -15.57 72.56 61.90
N ASN A 44 -14.69 72.65 62.89
CA ASN A 44 -14.41 73.88 63.63
C ASN A 44 -13.23 74.68 63.02
N LEU A 45 -12.61 74.17 61.95
CA LEU A 45 -11.62 74.88 61.12
C LEU A 45 -12.32 75.55 59.92
N PRO A 46 -11.72 76.59 59.31
CA PRO A 46 -12.30 77.27 58.15
C PRO A 46 -12.50 76.31 56.98
N ARG A 47 -13.78 76.06 56.63
CA ARG A 47 -14.20 75.05 55.64
C ARG A 47 -13.54 75.22 54.26
N ASN A 48 -13.19 76.44 53.89
CA ASN A 48 -12.61 76.76 52.57
C ASN A 48 -11.10 76.46 52.49
N ARG A 49 -10.46 76.18 53.63
CA ARG A 49 -9.02 75.87 53.70
C ARG A 49 -8.73 74.43 54.11
N VAL A 50 -9.68 73.71 54.71
CA VAL A 50 -9.46 72.30 55.04
C VAL A 50 -9.83 71.40 53.85
N PRO A 51 -8.94 70.49 53.42
CA PRO A 51 -9.23 69.52 52.36
C PRO A 51 -10.50 68.71 52.64
N ILE A 52 -11.29 68.49 51.59
CA ILE A 52 -12.61 67.83 51.68
C ILE A 52 -12.50 66.42 52.29
N PHE A 53 -11.42 65.68 52.01
CA PHE A 53 -11.24 64.33 52.55
C PHE A 53 -11.05 64.33 54.07
N ILE A 54 -10.30 65.30 54.63
CA ILE A 54 -10.16 65.49 56.09
C ILE A 54 -11.51 65.88 56.70
N MET A 55 -12.29 66.73 56.03
CA MET A 55 -13.62 67.16 56.47
C MET A 55 -14.68 66.04 56.50
N LYS A 56 -14.49 64.98 55.69
CA LYS A 56 -15.43 63.87 55.56
C LYS A 56 -15.04 62.63 56.37
N THR A 57 -13.82 62.56 56.90
CA THR A 57 -13.32 61.36 57.59
C THR A 57 -14.02 61.16 58.94
N THR A 58 -14.74 60.06 59.09
CA THR A 58 -15.42 59.67 60.34
C THR A 58 -14.50 58.88 61.28
N GLU A 59 -13.38 58.39 60.79
CA GLU A 59 -12.36 57.74 61.62
C GLU A 59 -11.65 58.76 62.53
N PRO A 60 -11.23 58.36 63.74
CA PRO A 60 -10.50 59.23 64.65
C PRO A 60 -9.01 59.35 64.32
N VAL A 61 -8.47 58.42 63.52
CA VAL A 61 -7.10 58.42 63.02
C VAL A 61 -7.17 58.19 61.51
N LEU A 62 -6.48 59.03 60.75
CA LEU A 62 -6.37 58.94 59.30
C LEU A 62 -4.90 58.87 58.92
N LEU A 63 -4.54 57.81 58.21
CA LEU A 63 -3.22 57.72 57.57
C LEU A 63 -3.19 58.70 56.41
N LEU A 64 -2.22 59.62 56.42
CA LEU A 64 -2.00 60.58 55.35
C LEU A 64 -0.90 60.07 54.44
N HIS A 65 -1.26 59.90 53.17
CA HIS A 65 -0.29 59.59 52.14
C HIS A 65 0.63 60.81 51.92
N PRO A 66 1.93 60.62 51.63
CA PRO A 66 2.88 61.71 51.36
C PRO A 66 2.39 62.73 50.33
N ILE A 67 1.71 62.29 49.26
CA ILE A 67 1.13 63.19 48.25
C ILE A 67 0.06 64.12 48.84
N ASP A 68 -0.74 63.62 49.78
CA ASP A 68 -1.77 64.41 50.45
C ASP A 68 -1.13 65.33 51.47
N TRP A 69 -0.07 64.89 52.17
CA TRP A 69 0.74 65.76 53.00
C TRP A 69 1.34 66.92 52.20
N VAL A 70 2.02 66.68 51.09
CA VAL A 70 2.59 67.76 50.26
C VAL A 70 1.52 68.76 49.82
N ARG A 71 0.30 68.28 49.49
CA ARG A 71 -0.83 69.14 49.11
C ARG A 71 -1.38 69.98 50.25
N VAL A 72 -1.23 69.52 51.50
CA VAL A 72 -1.93 70.09 52.65
C VAL A 72 -0.99 70.63 53.72
N GLN A 73 0.32 70.41 53.59
CA GLN A 73 1.38 70.80 54.54
C GLN A 73 1.40 72.30 54.74
N ASP A 74 1.38 73.09 53.67
CA ASP A 74 1.34 74.56 53.76
C ASP A 74 0.09 75.04 54.48
N VAL A 75 -1.05 74.42 54.17
CA VAL A 75 -2.34 74.78 54.76
C VAL A 75 -2.43 74.34 56.23
N ILE A 76 -1.95 73.14 56.57
CA ILE A 76 -1.91 72.63 57.95
C ILE A 76 -0.90 73.43 58.78
N ASN A 77 0.25 73.82 58.23
CA ASN A 77 1.21 74.69 58.89
C ASN A 77 0.66 76.11 59.11
N GLU A 78 -0.03 76.69 58.12
CA GLU A 78 -0.72 77.98 58.26
C GLU A 78 -1.84 77.91 59.30
N LEU A 79 -2.65 76.85 59.27
CA LEU A 79 -3.70 76.59 60.25
C LEU A 79 -3.13 76.33 61.65
N ALA A 80 -2.00 75.63 61.79
CA ALA A 80 -1.35 75.46 63.10
C ALA A 80 -0.85 76.79 63.69
N ARG A 81 -0.46 77.75 62.84
CA ARG A 81 -0.08 79.11 63.27
C ARG A 81 -1.27 80.00 63.61
N THR A 82 -2.41 79.84 62.93
CA THR A 82 -3.58 80.74 63.04
C THR A 82 -4.75 80.18 63.85
N ALA A 83 -4.91 78.86 63.94
CA ALA A 83 -6.11 78.18 64.43
C ALA A 83 -6.05 77.73 65.90
N ASN A 84 -5.04 78.16 66.69
CA ASN A 84 -5.03 77.97 68.14
C ASN A 84 -6.13 78.83 68.81
N SER A 85 -7.35 78.35 68.69
CA SER A 85 -8.57 78.95 69.22
C SER A 85 -9.06 78.11 70.42
N LYS A 86 -9.99 78.65 71.22
CA LYS A 86 -10.62 77.90 72.33
C LYS A 86 -11.34 76.60 71.88
N LYS A 87 -11.48 76.32 70.57
CA LYS A 87 -12.29 75.21 70.04
C LYS A 87 -11.48 74.08 69.37
N VAL A 88 -10.33 74.36 68.75
CA VAL A 88 -9.44 73.37 68.11
C VAL A 88 -7.99 73.78 68.33
N GLN A 89 -7.14 72.81 68.62
CA GLN A 89 -5.69 72.95 68.70
C GLN A 89 -5.06 72.00 67.68
N ILE A 90 -4.09 72.49 66.90
CA ILE A 90 -3.35 71.66 65.95
C ILE A 90 -1.92 71.50 66.48
N SER A 91 -1.48 70.26 66.65
CA SER A 91 -0.12 69.92 67.04
C SER A 91 0.52 69.13 65.92
N ILE A 92 1.69 69.54 65.46
CA ILE A 92 2.47 68.83 64.45
C ILE A 92 3.76 68.43 65.13
N ASP A 93 4.08 67.14 65.10
CA ASP A 93 5.33 66.60 65.59
C ASP A 93 6.52 67.26 64.88
N ASP A 94 7.59 67.58 65.60
CA ASP A 94 8.73 68.33 65.04
C ASP A 94 9.37 67.55 63.88
N LYS A 95 9.39 66.21 63.95
CA LYS A 95 9.85 65.34 62.85
C LYS A 95 9.03 65.49 61.56
N VAL A 96 7.75 65.83 61.66
CA VAL A 96 6.86 66.05 60.51
C VAL A 96 7.01 67.48 59.98
N ARG A 97 7.20 68.44 60.89
CA ARG A 97 7.37 69.85 60.54
C ARG A 97 8.65 70.09 59.71
N ASP A 98 9.70 69.35 60.00
CA ASP A 98 11.01 69.50 59.36
C ASP A 98 11.14 68.77 58.00
N LEU A 99 10.07 68.14 57.50
CA LEU A 99 10.08 67.43 56.22
C LEU A 99 10.23 68.39 55.03
N ILE A 100 11.21 68.09 54.16
CA ILE A 100 11.55 68.84 52.96
C ILE A 100 11.29 67.96 51.73
N VAL A 101 10.47 68.45 50.80
CA VAL A 101 10.32 67.82 49.49
C VAL A 101 11.54 68.17 48.64
N SER A 102 12.34 67.17 48.25
CA SER A 102 13.57 67.38 47.46
C SER A 102 13.70 66.38 46.31
N GLU A 103 14.73 66.56 45.47
CA GLU A 103 15.19 65.49 44.59
C GLU A 103 15.78 64.32 45.41
N PRO A 104 15.88 63.11 44.82
CA PRO A 104 16.49 61.96 45.48
C PRO A 104 17.90 62.28 46.00
N PRO A 105 18.24 61.92 47.25
CA PRO A 105 19.59 62.06 47.77
C PRO A 105 20.64 61.40 46.86
N LYS A 106 21.87 61.93 46.79
CA LYS A 106 22.95 61.36 45.92
C LYS A 106 23.31 59.91 46.26
N ASN A 107 23.07 59.50 47.50
CA ASN A 107 23.26 58.13 47.99
C ASN A 107 21.99 57.27 47.85
N PHE A 108 20.95 57.74 47.18
CA PHE A 108 19.76 56.92 46.89
C PHE A 108 20.12 55.85 45.87
N GLN A 109 20.08 54.60 46.31
CA GLN A 109 20.33 53.44 45.45
C GLN A 109 19.53 52.25 45.95
N LEU A 110 19.07 51.41 45.03
CA LEU A 110 18.55 50.08 45.34
C LEU A 110 19.74 49.10 45.37
N ILE A 111 20.02 48.52 46.52
CA ILE A 111 21.11 47.57 46.74
C ILE A 111 20.51 46.17 46.83
N TYR A 112 20.91 45.30 45.93
CA TYR A 112 20.62 43.87 46.05
C TYR A 112 21.73 43.18 46.83
N GLN A 113 21.33 42.35 47.79
CA GLN A 113 22.24 41.52 48.57
C GLN A 113 21.73 40.09 48.60
N TRP A 114 22.66 39.16 48.62
CA TRP A 114 22.37 37.75 48.74
C TRP A 114 22.06 37.38 50.19
N ASP A 115 20.98 36.63 50.42
CA ASP A 115 20.62 36.08 51.73
C ASP A 115 20.87 34.57 51.75
N ASP A 116 22.02 34.17 52.30
CA ASP A 116 22.44 32.75 52.39
C ASP A 116 21.43 31.86 53.10
N LYS A 117 20.70 32.39 54.10
CA LYS A 117 19.79 31.60 54.93
C LYS A 117 18.50 31.25 54.20
N ARG A 118 18.07 32.12 53.29
CA ARG A 118 16.82 31.96 52.54
C ARG A 118 17.06 31.57 51.08
N SER A 119 18.31 31.59 50.62
CA SER A 119 18.68 31.31 49.23
C SER A 119 17.88 32.16 48.24
N VAL A 120 17.80 33.46 48.52
CA VAL A 120 17.09 34.46 47.70
C VAL A 120 17.91 35.74 47.63
N LEU A 121 17.71 36.50 46.56
CA LEU A 121 18.25 37.85 46.45
C LEU A 121 17.24 38.86 47.00
N LEU A 122 17.69 39.72 47.91
CA LEU A 122 16.84 40.74 48.54
C LEU A 122 17.26 42.13 48.06
N GLY A 123 16.32 42.84 47.44
CA GLY A 123 16.44 44.26 47.14
C GLY A 123 16.11 45.09 48.37
N ARG A 124 17.01 46.01 48.75
CA ARG A 124 16.78 47.01 49.80
C ARG A 124 17.30 48.36 49.35
N PHE A 125 16.60 49.42 49.68
CA PHE A 125 17.15 50.76 49.47
C PHE A 125 18.27 51.04 50.46
N THR A 126 19.09 52.05 50.15
CA THR A 126 20.16 52.50 51.04
C THR A 126 19.65 52.79 52.45
N GLU A 127 20.53 52.59 53.43
CA GLU A 127 20.15 52.62 54.84
C GLU A 127 19.45 53.93 55.23
N GLY A 128 18.33 53.80 55.95
CA GLY A 128 17.47 54.92 56.35
C GLY A 128 16.46 55.39 55.29
N VAL A 129 16.47 54.85 54.07
CA VAL A 129 15.42 55.10 53.06
C VAL A 129 14.22 54.18 53.33
N GLN A 130 13.04 54.77 53.45
CA GLN A 130 11.79 54.04 53.57
C GLN A 130 10.86 54.37 52.41
N TYR A 131 10.22 53.35 51.87
CA TYR A 131 9.22 53.47 50.80
C TYR A 131 7.83 53.57 51.42
N LEU A 132 7.09 54.62 51.04
CA LEU A 132 5.82 55.00 51.65
C LEU A 132 4.59 54.69 50.77
N GLY A 133 4.80 54.10 49.58
CA GLY A 133 3.75 53.88 48.58
C GLY A 133 3.58 55.04 47.59
N GLN A 134 2.85 54.80 46.49
CA GLN A 134 2.73 55.63 45.28
C GLN A 134 4.04 56.28 44.78
N CYS A 135 5.13 55.51 44.81
CA CYS A 135 6.48 55.92 44.43
C CYS A 135 7.13 57.02 45.29
N TRP A 136 6.66 57.18 46.54
CA TRP A 136 7.24 58.12 47.52
C TRP A 136 8.23 57.44 48.45
N PHE A 137 9.29 58.17 48.77
CA PHE A 137 10.38 57.72 49.63
C PHE A 137 10.76 58.80 50.64
N ILE A 138 11.21 58.38 51.82
CA ILE A 138 11.70 59.26 52.88
C ILE A 138 13.06 58.79 53.41
N GLN A 139 13.97 59.73 53.66
CA GLN A 139 15.23 59.48 54.35
C GLN A 139 15.58 60.68 55.23
N GLY A 140 15.59 60.47 56.56
CA GLY A 140 15.74 61.56 57.52
C GLY A 140 14.63 62.61 57.35
N LYS A 141 15.02 63.84 56.96
CA LYS A 141 14.09 64.95 56.69
C LYS A 141 13.69 65.10 55.22
N HIS A 142 14.26 64.31 54.32
CA HIS A 142 14.04 64.43 52.88
C HIS A 142 12.93 63.49 52.40
N LEU A 143 11.97 64.03 51.66
CA LEU A 143 10.84 63.32 51.07
C LEU A 143 10.87 63.54 49.55
N TRP A 144 10.84 62.48 48.73
CA TRP A 144 10.86 62.61 47.27
C TRP A 144 9.97 61.58 46.59
N ARG A 145 9.66 61.82 45.31
CA ARG A 145 8.86 60.93 44.46
C ARG A 145 9.60 60.60 43.17
N LEU A 146 9.53 59.35 42.74
CA LEU A 146 9.93 58.96 41.39
C LEU A 146 8.72 59.04 40.45
N ASN A 147 8.82 59.83 39.38
CA ASN A 147 7.69 60.11 38.48
C ASN A 147 7.57 59.10 37.32
N ASP A 148 8.68 58.47 36.92
CA ASP A 148 8.76 57.60 35.73
C ASP A 148 8.65 56.10 36.06
N VAL A 149 8.14 55.77 37.24
CA VAL A 149 8.05 54.39 37.76
C VAL A 149 6.67 54.19 38.38
N GLU A 150 6.09 53.00 38.21
CA GLU A 150 4.80 52.66 38.80
C GLU A 150 4.95 52.03 40.19
N ASP A 151 3.93 52.19 41.03
CA ASP A 151 3.98 51.76 42.43
C ASP A 151 4.11 50.24 42.61
N GLN A 152 3.43 49.51 41.71
CA GLN A 152 3.49 48.06 41.68
C GLN A 152 4.89 47.56 41.30
N GLU A 153 5.66 48.34 40.52
CA GLU A 153 7.01 47.98 40.12
C GLU A 153 7.99 48.09 41.29
N ILE A 154 7.94 49.18 42.07
CA ILE A 154 8.77 49.32 43.29
C ILE A 154 8.46 48.19 44.27
N SER A 155 7.17 47.88 44.46
CA SER A 155 6.73 46.78 45.30
C SER A 155 7.21 45.41 44.79
N ARG A 156 7.41 45.22 43.48
CA ARG A 156 7.97 43.99 42.91
C ARG A 156 9.49 43.91 43.10
N LEU A 157 10.21 45.02 42.94
CA LEU A 157 11.68 45.09 43.09
C LEU A 157 12.16 44.78 44.53
N LEU A 158 11.29 45.02 45.53
CA LEU A 158 11.58 44.71 46.94
C LEU A 158 11.20 43.28 47.35
N ARG A 159 10.57 42.49 46.47
CA ARG A 159 10.23 41.10 46.80
C ARG A 159 11.49 40.22 46.74
N PRO A 160 11.56 39.17 47.57
CA PRO A 160 12.61 38.17 47.44
C PRO A 160 12.60 37.54 46.05
N ILE A 161 13.76 37.55 45.38
CA ILE A 161 13.93 36.94 44.06
C ILE A 161 14.51 35.54 44.27
N PRO A 162 13.79 34.47 43.89
CA PRO A 162 14.29 33.11 43.99
C PRO A 162 15.34 32.80 42.91
N ASN A 163 16.17 31.79 43.16
CA ASN A 163 17.31 31.45 42.32
C ASN A 163 16.94 31.13 40.87
N ASN A 164 15.80 30.48 40.64
CA ASN A 164 15.30 30.16 39.30
C ASN A 164 14.84 31.38 38.48
N GLN A 165 14.70 32.57 39.11
CA GLN A 165 14.33 33.82 38.44
C GLN A 165 15.51 34.80 38.31
N LEU A 166 16.70 34.43 38.80
CA LEU A 166 17.85 35.33 38.89
C LEU A 166 18.32 35.81 37.51
N ILE A 167 18.42 34.90 36.53
CA ILE A 167 18.87 35.24 35.16
C ILE A 167 17.89 36.17 34.46
N TYR A 168 16.59 35.82 34.46
CA TYR A 168 15.52 36.67 33.93
C TYR A 168 15.52 38.06 34.59
N PHE A 169 15.73 38.11 35.91
CA PHE A 169 15.82 39.39 36.61
C PHE A 169 17.01 40.23 36.12
N MET A 170 18.17 39.61 35.90
CA MET A 170 19.38 40.30 35.44
C MET A 170 19.32 40.75 33.98
N GLU A 171 18.71 39.97 33.09
CA GLU A 171 18.64 40.27 31.66
C GLU A 171 17.46 41.18 31.28
N ASP A 172 16.27 40.96 31.86
CA ASP A 172 15.05 41.66 31.44
C ASP A 172 14.64 42.78 32.39
N ILE A 173 14.82 42.61 33.70
CA ILE A 173 14.31 43.57 34.69
C ILE A 173 15.37 44.61 35.05
N LEU A 174 16.58 44.19 35.37
CA LEU A 174 17.65 45.06 35.85
C LEU A 174 18.04 46.18 34.85
N PRO A 175 18.14 45.93 33.52
CA PRO A 175 18.42 47.00 32.56
C PRO A 175 17.28 48.01 32.43
N VAL A 176 16.02 47.55 32.51
CA VAL A 176 14.83 48.42 32.48
C VAL A 176 14.81 49.34 33.71
N VAL A 177 15.12 48.80 34.89
CA VAL A 177 15.21 49.57 36.14
C VAL A 177 16.30 50.64 36.04
N LYS A 178 17.49 50.29 35.53
CA LYS A 178 18.59 51.24 35.32
C LYS A 178 18.22 52.34 34.30
N LYS A 179 17.55 51.98 33.20
CA LYS A 179 17.12 52.92 32.15
C LYS A 179 16.07 53.93 32.64
N ARG A 180 15.22 53.54 33.60
CA ARG A 180 14.22 54.42 34.23
C ARG A 180 14.76 55.27 35.38
N GLY A 181 16.08 55.34 35.54
CA GLY A 181 16.74 56.29 36.43
C GLY A 181 16.78 55.88 37.90
N ILE A 182 16.47 54.62 38.25
CA ILE A 182 16.74 54.08 39.59
C ILE A 182 18.20 53.61 39.63
N PRO A 183 19.08 54.21 40.46
CA PRO A 183 20.43 53.70 40.64
C PRO A 183 20.36 52.33 41.32
N VAL A 184 21.03 51.32 40.77
CA VAL A 184 21.03 49.96 41.33
C VAL A 184 22.46 49.48 41.56
N SER A 185 22.73 48.93 42.75
CA SER A 185 23.93 48.15 43.06
C SER A 185 23.52 46.68 43.06
N PHE A 186 24.20 45.88 42.24
CA PHE A 186 23.88 44.48 42.06
C PHE A 186 25.16 43.65 42.23
N PRO A 187 25.15 42.57 43.05
CA PRO A 187 26.38 41.91 43.49
C PRO A 187 26.97 40.94 42.45
N PHE A 188 26.22 40.61 41.40
CA PHE A 188 26.64 39.66 40.38
C PHE A 188 26.69 40.30 38.97
N SER A 189 27.59 39.81 38.13
CA SER A 189 27.58 40.08 36.69
C SER A 189 27.31 38.79 35.92
N LEU A 190 26.52 38.87 34.86
CA LEU A 190 26.27 37.74 33.96
C LEU A 190 27.21 37.85 32.76
N GLU A 191 28.06 36.84 32.57
CA GLU A 191 28.91 36.71 31.38
C GLU A 191 28.41 35.59 30.49
N ARG A 192 28.57 35.75 29.18
CA ARG A 192 28.13 34.74 28.19
C ARG A 192 29.16 33.64 27.93
N GLU A 193 30.39 33.81 28.41
CA GLU A 193 31.44 32.80 28.28
C GLU A 193 31.16 31.64 29.23
N PRO A 194 31.22 30.38 28.76
CA PRO A 194 30.90 29.23 29.59
C PRO A 194 32.02 28.94 30.60
N ALA A 195 31.65 28.34 31.73
CA ALA A 195 32.60 27.92 32.77
C ALA A 195 33.46 26.71 32.36
N VAL A 196 32.94 25.90 31.44
CA VAL A 196 33.59 24.70 30.90
C VAL A 196 33.47 24.69 29.39
N SER A 197 34.44 24.09 28.71
CA SER A 197 34.41 23.89 27.26
C SER A 197 34.81 22.46 26.91
N ILE A 198 34.11 21.86 25.96
CA ILE A 198 34.43 20.58 25.34
C ILE A 198 35.29 20.87 24.11
N VAL A 199 36.49 20.29 24.09
CA VAL A 199 37.49 20.43 23.03
C VAL A 199 37.55 19.13 22.23
N ILE A 200 37.55 19.23 20.91
CA ILE A 200 37.65 18.08 20.00
C ILE A 200 39.13 17.91 19.65
N GLN A 201 39.74 16.93 20.30
CA GLN A 201 41.18 16.69 20.24
C GLN A 201 41.58 15.97 18.95
N ASN A 202 40.81 14.95 18.56
CA ASN A 202 41.06 14.17 17.35
C ASN A 202 39.74 13.60 16.79
N VAL A 203 39.65 13.49 15.48
CA VAL A 203 38.51 12.91 14.75
C VAL A 203 39.07 11.93 13.72
N THR A 204 38.50 10.73 13.66
CA THR A 204 38.82 9.68 12.68
C THR A 204 37.52 9.15 12.10
N SER A 205 37.58 8.22 11.13
CA SER A 205 36.37 7.63 10.53
C SER A 205 35.41 6.96 11.51
N ASP A 206 35.94 6.45 12.64
CA ASP A 206 35.22 5.56 13.57
C ASP A 206 35.23 6.05 15.02
N GLU A 207 36.06 7.05 15.36
CA GLU A 207 36.23 7.54 16.73
C GLU A 207 36.40 9.06 16.80
N ILE A 208 35.83 9.66 17.86
CA ILE A 208 36.05 11.06 18.23
C ILE A 208 36.64 11.14 19.64
N LYS A 209 37.78 11.81 19.78
CA LYS A 209 38.38 12.09 21.09
C LYS A 209 37.99 13.48 21.59
N ILE A 210 37.22 13.52 22.67
CA ILE A 210 36.77 14.75 23.33
C ILE A 210 37.52 14.98 24.64
N GLY A 211 37.75 16.25 24.99
CA GLY A 211 38.35 16.65 26.26
C GLY A 211 37.56 17.76 26.95
N LEU A 212 37.53 17.75 28.28
CA LEU A 212 36.92 18.79 29.09
C LEU A 212 37.98 19.80 29.55
N LYS A 213 37.82 21.05 29.13
CA LYS A 213 38.63 22.19 29.54
C LYS A 213 37.83 23.04 30.54
N LYS A 214 38.34 23.15 31.77
CA LYS A 214 37.80 24.11 32.75
C LYS A 214 38.34 25.50 32.42
N LEU A 215 37.44 26.48 32.30
CA LEU A 215 37.80 27.88 32.02
C LEU A 215 37.80 28.73 33.30
N VAL A 216 37.40 28.13 34.42
CA VAL A 216 37.32 28.76 35.74
C VAL A 216 38.00 27.88 36.79
N ASN A 217 38.56 28.52 37.81
CA ASN A 217 39.38 27.85 38.82
C ASN A 217 38.53 27.20 39.94
N ASP A 218 37.46 27.86 40.39
CA ASP A 218 36.62 27.37 41.51
C ASP A 218 35.13 27.72 41.31
N PRO A 219 34.40 26.99 40.44
CA PRO A 219 32.99 27.24 40.22
C PRO A 219 32.11 26.65 41.33
N HIS A 220 31.19 27.46 41.86
CA HIS A 220 30.18 27.03 42.83
C HIS A 220 28.79 26.91 42.18
N ILE A 221 28.08 25.83 42.50
CA ILE A 221 26.70 25.59 42.04
C ILE A 221 25.73 26.36 42.95
N ILE A 222 24.79 27.09 42.35
CA ILE A 222 23.68 27.69 43.09
C ILE A 222 22.49 26.73 43.06
N ASN A 223 22.09 26.23 44.23
CA ASN A 223 20.90 25.37 44.34
C ASN A 223 19.66 26.09 43.79
N GLY A 224 18.98 25.48 42.81
CA GLY A 224 17.78 26.04 42.17
C GLY A 224 18.04 26.93 40.95
N LEU A 225 19.30 27.18 40.57
CA LEU A 225 19.65 27.78 39.28
C LEU A 225 20.35 26.75 38.38
N LYS A 226 19.58 26.11 37.49
CA LYS A 226 20.10 25.09 36.57
C LYS A 226 20.85 25.73 35.40
N GLY A 227 21.94 25.09 34.95
CA GLY A 227 22.71 25.52 33.77
C GLY A 227 23.68 26.68 33.99
N PHE A 228 23.89 27.11 35.24
CA PHE A 228 24.81 28.20 35.58
C PHE A 228 25.64 27.88 36.83
N VAL A 229 26.84 28.46 36.90
CA VAL A 229 27.73 28.42 38.06
C VAL A 229 28.22 29.82 38.40
N ILE A 230 28.65 30.02 39.64
CA ILE A 230 29.30 31.26 40.10
C ILE A 230 30.81 31.04 40.18
N ASP A 231 31.57 31.95 39.59
CA ASP A 231 33.01 32.13 39.80
C ASP A 231 33.24 33.51 40.43
N GLY A 232 33.43 33.55 41.75
CA GLY A 232 33.50 34.80 42.52
C GLY A 232 32.20 35.60 42.49
N SER A 233 32.17 36.72 41.74
CA SER A 233 30.98 37.55 41.53
C SER A 233 30.37 37.43 40.13
N ILE A 234 30.85 36.47 39.33
CA ILE A 234 30.44 36.31 37.93
C ILE A 234 29.61 35.03 37.79
N ILE A 235 28.41 35.15 37.22
CA ILE A 235 27.56 34.03 36.84
C ILE A 235 27.88 33.68 35.39
N ARG A 236 28.18 32.40 35.13
CA ARG A 236 28.50 31.88 33.79
C ARG A 236 27.65 30.66 33.46
N PRO A 237 27.28 30.44 32.18
CA PRO A 237 26.69 29.19 31.73
C PRO A 237 27.60 27.99 32.04
N SER A 238 27.03 26.87 32.42
CA SER A 238 27.74 25.60 32.63
C SER A 238 26.87 24.42 32.26
N LEU A 239 27.49 23.35 31.77
CA LEU A 239 26.83 22.05 31.66
C LEU A 239 26.45 21.52 33.05
N GLU A 240 25.32 20.82 33.14
CA GLU A 240 24.90 20.16 34.38
C GLU A 240 25.91 19.10 34.79
N SER A 241 26.12 18.93 36.10
CA SER A 241 27.09 17.96 36.66
C SER A 241 26.81 16.53 36.20
N SER A 242 25.54 16.15 36.06
CA SER A 242 25.11 14.84 35.53
C SER A 242 25.56 14.62 34.09
N ILE A 243 25.50 15.65 33.24
CA ILE A 243 25.93 15.58 31.84
C ILE A 243 27.45 15.47 31.77
N ILE A 244 28.17 16.21 32.61
CA ILE A 244 29.63 16.13 32.70
C ILE A 244 30.07 14.74 33.16
N GLU A 245 29.43 14.17 34.18
CA GLU A 245 29.71 12.81 34.67
C GLU A 245 29.38 11.74 33.61
N MET A 246 28.30 11.93 32.84
CA MET A 246 27.93 11.05 31.73
C MET A 246 28.93 11.11 30.58
N LEU A 247 29.39 12.31 30.20
CA LEU A 247 30.37 12.49 29.13
C LEU A 247 31.79 12.11 29.55
N PHE A 248 32.15 12.32 30.82
CA PHE A 248 33.50 12.11 31.35
C PHE A 248 33.47 11.33 32.68
N PRO A 249 33.10 10.04 32.65
CA PRO A 249 32.99 9.23 33.88
C PRO A 249 34.34 8.95 34.53
N GLN A 250 35.44 8.95 33.76
CA GLN A 250 36.80 8.73 34.25
C GLN A 250 37.77 9.78 33.66
N GLY A 251 38.06 10.83 34.41
CA GLY A 251 39.02 11.87 34.03
C GLY A 251 38.42 13.00 33.18
N THR A 252 39.25 13.67 32.38
CA THR A 252 38.87 14.86 31.58
C THR A 252 38.90 14.59 30.08
N THR A 253 38.94 13.33 29.65
CA THR A 253 39.04 12.94 28.24
C THR A 253 38.29 11.64 28.01
N ARG A 254 37.57 11.53 26.88
CA ARG A 254 36.84 10.33 26.46
C ARG A 254 37.00 10.11 24.96
N ILE A 255 37.03 8.84 24.56
CA ILE A 255 36.92 8.42 23.16
C ILE A 255 35.47 7.96 22.95
N LEU A 256 34.79 8.57 21.99
CA LEU A 256 33.45 8.20 21.53
C LEU A 256 33.59 7.27 20.32
N SER A 257 32.78 6.22 20.27
CA SER A 257 32.73 5.26 19.16
C SER A 257 31.29 4.79 18.93
N GLY A 258 31.00 4.28 17.73
CA GLY A 258 29.65 3.79 17.40
C GLY A 258 28.56 4.87 17.58
N GLU A 259 27.45 4.51 18.22
CA GLU A 259 26.29 5.42 18.40
C GLU A 259 26.53 6.60 19.34
N ASP A 260 27.60 6.56 20.15
CA ASP A 260 27.97 7.68 21.01
C ASP A 260 28.36 8.92 20.18
N ILE A 261 28.89 8.70 18.97
CA ILE A 261 29.31 9.76 18.05
C ILE A 261 28.10 10.59 17.58
N PRO A 262 27.11 10.04 16.85
CA PRO A 262 25.98 10.83 16.38
C PRO A 262 25.14 11.42 17.52
N THR A 263 25.05 10.71 18.66
CA THR A 263 24.39 11.24 19.86
C THR A 263 25.09 12.49 20.38
N PHE A 264 26.43 12.46 20.49
CA PHE A 264 27.22 13.61 20.85
C PHE A 264 27.12 14.74 19.81
N VAL A 265 27.26 14.44 18.52
CA VAL A 265 27.23 15.44 17.45
C VAL A 265 25.90 16.21 17.43
N LEU A 266 24.76 15.53 17.59
CA LEU A 266 23.46 16.19 17.66
C LEU A 266 23.36 17.18 18.82
N GLN A 267 23.84 16.77 19.99
CA GLN A 267 23.82 17.64 21.18
C GLN A 267 24.83 18.77 21.07
N ALA A 268 26.04 18.48 20.58
CA ALA A 268 27.12 19.44 20.32
C ALA A 268 26.69 20.55 19.36
N LEU A 269 25.91 20.22 18.32
CA LEU A 269 25.42 21.21 17.35
C LEU A 269 24.17 21.97 17.84
N ASN A 270 23.44 21.42 18.82
CA ASN A 270 22.20 21.97 19.36
C ASN A 270 22.39 22.51 20.80
N GLU A 271 21.97 21.76 21.82
CA GLU A 271 21.93 22.21 23.22
C GLU A 271 23.31 22.53 23.80
N TRP A 272 24.37 21.84 23.34
CA TRP A 272 25.73 21.99 23.85
C TRP A 272 26.62 22.91 22.99
N ASN A 273 26.07 23.56 21.96
CA ASN A 273 26.83 24.40 21.03
C ASN A 273 27.63 25.50 21.73
N LEU A 274 27.07 26.10 22.78
CA LEU A 274 27.76 27.10 23.60
C LEU A 274 28.99 26.57 24.35
N PHE A 275 29.07 25.27 24.57
CA PHE A 275 30.12 24.62 25.34
C PHE A 275 31.18 23.95 24.46
N VAL A 276 30.95 23.81 23.16
CA VAL A 276 31.95 23.26 22.22
C VAL A 276 32.78 24.41 21.63
N ASP A 277 34.09 24.24 21.54
CA ASP A 277 34.94 25.26 20.92
C ASP A 277 34.51 25.49 19.46
N LYS A 278 34.23 26.75 19.09
CA LYS A 278 33.75 27.11 17.74
C LYS A 278 34.74 26.75 16.65
N GLY A 279 36.04 26.74 16.95
CA GLY A 279 37.09 26.31 16.01
C GLY A 279 37.12 24.79 15.77
N ASP A 280 36.46 24.03 16.63
CA ASP A 280 36.45 22.56 16.60
C ASP A 280 35.19 21.99 15.92
N VAL A 281 34.11 22.78 15.79
CA VAL A 281 32.84 22.33 15.20
C VAL A 281 33.00 21.85 13.76
N SER A 282 33.85 22.51 12.96
CA SER A 282 34.14 22.07 11.58
C SER A 282 34.84 20.70 11.50
N LYS A 283 35.51 20.27 12.58
CA LYS A 283 36.11 18.92 12.63
C LYS A 283 35.07 17.81 12.69
N LEU A 284 33.81 18.12 13.01
CA LEU A 284 32.71 17.15 13.09
C LEU A 284 31.99 16.90 11.76
N GLU A 285 32.37 17.60 10.68
CA GLU A 285 31.68 17.52 9.39
C GLU A 285 31.60 16.08 8.84
N GLU A 286 32.63 15.26 9.03
CA GLU A 286 32.69 13.84 8.63
C GLU A 286 31.75 12.89 9.43
N HIS A 287 31.17 13.42 10.51
CA HIS A 287 30.18 12.73 11.35
C HIS A 287 28.85 13.48 11.41
N SER A 288 28.55 14.29 10.39
CA SER A 288 27.26 14.98 10.27
C SER A 288 26.09 14.02 10.42
N VAL A 289 25.10 14.41 11.23
CA VAL A 289 23.88 13.62 11.40
C VAL A 289 22.78 14.21 10.52
N TYR A 290 22.39 13.45 9.50
CA TYR A 290 21.45 13.90 8.49
C TYR A 290 20.00 13.76 8.98
N GLN A 291 19.37 14.90 9.22
CA GLN A 291 17.98 15.00 9.66
C GLN A 291 16.98 15.03 8.49
N SER A 292 17.45 15.35 7.28
CA SER A 292 16.63 15.30 6.06
C SER A 292 17.00 14.09 5.23
N ALA A 293 15.99 13.30 4.90
CA ALA A 293 16.08 12.17 3.98
C ALA A 293 14.79 12.13 3.18
N GLU A 294 14.92 11.83 1.89
CA GLU A 294 13.81 11.73 0.93
C GLU A 294 13.92 10.39 0.22
N LEU A 295 12.82 9.63 0.17
CA LEU A 295 12.75 8.44 -0.65
C LEU A 295 12.40 8.86 -2.08
N ILE A 296 13.16 8.39 -3.06
CA ILE A 296 12.93 8.69 -4.48
C ILE A 296 13.03 7.41 -5.32
N LEU A 297 12.56 7.49 -6.56
CA LEU A 297 12.89 6.50 -7.58
C LEU A 297 14.03 7.04 -8.44
N GLU A 298 15.09 6.27 -8.63
CA GLU A 298 16.14 6.57 -9.61
C GLU A 298 15.94 5.69 -10.83
N GLY A 299 15.64 6.29 -11.97
CA GLY A 299 15.50 5.61 -13.24
C GLY A 299 16.83 5.49 -13.97
N SER A 300 17.07 4.32 -14.53
CA SER A 300 18.23 3.98 -15.34
C SER A 300 17.80 3.12 -16.53
N TYR A 301 18.72 2.83 -17.44
CA TYR A 301 18.47 1.93 -18.55
C TYR A 301 19.59 0.90 -18.70
N ARG A 302 19.26 -0.23 -19.30
CA ARG A 302 20.23 -1.23 -19.75
C ARG A 302 20.09 -1.41 -21.25
N VAL A 303 21.15 -1.14 -22.00
CA VAL A 303 21.14 -1.34 -23.46
C VAL A 303 21.39 -2.82 -23.77
N LYS A 304 20.49 -3.40 -24.57
CA LYS A 304 20.62 -4.75 -25.13
C LYS A 304 20.42 -4.64 -26.63
N ASN A 305 21.40 -5.08 -27.43
CA ASN A 305 21.39 -4.98 -28.89
C ASN A 305 21.01 -3.57 -29.41
N GLY A 306 21.57 -2.52 -28.81
CA GLY A 306 21.31 -1.12 -29.22
C GLY A 306 20.01 -0.50 -28.71
N VAL A 307 19.11 -1.26 -28.09
CA VAL A 307 17.85 -0.76 -27.52
C VAL A 307 17.87 -0.82 -26.01
N GLY A 308 17.53 0.29 -25.35
CA GLY A 308 17.46 0.41 -23.91
C GLY A 308 16.21 -0.20 -23.28
N GLU A 309 16.39 -0.90 -22.18
CA GLU A 309 15.34 -1.33 -21.26
C GLU A 309 15.41 -0.48 -20.00
N THR A 310 14.34 0.26 -19.71
CA THR A 310 14.32 1.27 -18.66
C THR A 310 13.61 0.78 -17.41
N TYR A 311 14.20 1.07 -16.25
CA TYR A 311 13.68 0.68 -14.95
C TYR A 311 14.05 1.70 -13.88
N ALA A 312 13.29 1.75 -12.80
CA ALA A 312 13.59 2.55 -11.63
C ALA A 312 13.78 1.69 -10.39
N VAL A 313 14.65 2.14 -9.50
CA VAL A 313 14.92 1.50 -8.20
C VAL A 313 14.78 2.54 -7.09
N ALA A 314 14.32 2.09 -5.92
CA ALA A 314 14.17 2.96 -4.76
C ALA A 314 15.54 3.38 -4.20
N LYS A 315 15.73 4.69 -4.03
CA LYS A 315 16.91 5.28 -3.40
C LYS A 315 16.54 6.32 -2.36
N VAL A 316 17.39 6.48 -1.35
CA VAL A 316 17.28 7.55 -0.37
C VAL A 316 18.23 8.67 -0.76
N ARG A 317 17.68 9.86 -0.99
CA ARG A 317 18.43 11.08 -1.19
C ARG A 317 18.71 11.75 0.14
N MET A 318 19.99 11.99 0.41
CA MET A 318 20.44 12.59 1.66
C MET A 318 21.79 13.26 1.46
N ALA A 319 21.93 14.50 1.94
CA ALA A 319 23.16 15.29 1.81
C ALA A 319 23.74 15.38 0.37
N GLY A 320 22.85 15.41 -0.63
CA GLY A 320 23.24 15.43 -2.05
C GLY A 320 23.70 14.09 -2.63
N GLN A 321 23.69 13.01 -1.84
CA GLN A 321 24.00 11.65 -2.26
C GLN A 321 22.73 10.83 -2.48
N LEU A 322 22.83 9.80 -3.34
CA LEU A 322 21.77 8.81 -3.59
C LEU A 322 22.25 7.43 -3.12
N ILE A 323 21.63 6.92 -2.06
CA ILE A 323 21.98 5.64 -1.44
C ILE A 323 20.88 4.61 -1.73
N SER A 324 21.23 3.33 -1.92
CA SER A 324 20.25 2.27 -2.12
C SER A 324 19.32 2.15 -0.90
N ALA A 325 18.00 2.22 -1.15
CA ALA A 325 17.00 2.08 -0.09
C ALA A 325 17.01 0.67 0.51
N ALA A 326 17.22 -0.36 -0.33
CA ALA A 326 17.30 -1.75 0.10
C ALA A 326 18.52 -2.01 1.00
N GLU A 327 19.70 -1.49 0.64
CA GLU A 327 20.92 -1.66 1.44
C GLU A 327 20.81 -0.97 2.80
N LEU A 328 20.17 0.21 2.86
CA LEU A 328 19.88 0.88 4.12
C LEU A 328 18.91 0.07 4.97
N SER A 329 17.84 -0.44 4.36
CA SER A 329 16.83 -1.27 5.03
C SER A 329 17.43 -2.55 5.64
N GLN A 330 18.33 -3.24 4.92
CA GLN A 330 19.02 -4.44 5.42
C GLN A 330 19.91 -4.16 6.65
N GLN A 331 20.41 -2.94 6.79
CA GLN A 331 21.22 -2.53 7.94
C GLN A 331 20.39 -2.13 9.16
N VAL A 332 19.08 -1.87 8.99
CA VAL A 332 18.19 -1.54 10.11
C VAL A 332 17.99 -2.77 11.00
N LYS A 333 18.36 -2.64 12.27
CA LYS A 333 18.18 -3.67 13.31
C LYS A 333 17.46 -3.08 14.54
N PRO A 334 16.86 -3.91 15.42
CA PRO A 334 16.08 -3.42 16.58
C PRO A 334 16.83 -2.49 17.51
N ASP A 335 18.08 -2.81 17.81
CA ASP A 335 18.90 -2.11 18.81
C ASP A 335 19.70 -0.93 18.23
N ILE A 336 19.59 -0.70 16.91
CA ILE A 336 20.33 0.37 16.23
C ILE A 336 19.43 1.59 16.06
N ARG A 337 19.89 2.72 16.60
CA ARG A 337 19.28 4.05 16.50
C ARG A 337 19.90 4.89 15.39
N PHE A 338 21.16 4.66 15.04
CA PHE A 338 21.86 5.38 13.97
C PHE A 338 22.59 4.44 13.02
N LEU A 339 22.43 4.66 11.71
CA LEU A 339 23.21 3.98 10.68
C LEU A 339 24.34 4.85 10.18
N ARG A 340 25.53 4.26 10.04
CA ARG A 340 26.67 4.91 9.39
C ARG A 340 26.43 4.94 7.88
N VAL A 341 26.60 6.10 7.29
CA VAL A 341 26.60 6.31 5.84
C VAL A 341 27.89 7.03 5.47
N GLN A 342 28.32 6.98 4.20
CA GLN A 342 29.64 7.40 3.72
C GLN A 342 30.28 8.56 4.52
N ASN A 343 29.61 9.73 4.55
CA ASN A 343 30.15 10.95 5.18
C ASN A 343 29.35 11.41 6.41
N GLY A 344 28.64 10.51 7.10
CA GLY A 344 27.77 10.91 8.21
C GLY A 344 26.99 9.79 8.86
N TRP A 345 25.88 10.16 9.48
CA TRP A 345 24.97 9.24 10.17
C TRP A 345 23.53 9.59 9.83
N VAL A 346 22.65 8.59 9.80
CA VAL A 346 21.22 8.78 9.64
C VAL A 346 20.47 8.14 10.82
N PRO A 347 19.53 8.86 11.47
CA PRO A 347 18.67 8.24 12.47
C PRO A 347 17.77 7.17 11.84
N VAL A 348 17.69 5.99 12.44
CA VAL A 348 16.81 4.90 11.98
C VAL A 348 15.34 5.33 12.01
N GLU A 349 14.94 6.13 12.99
CA GLU A 349 13.58 6.69 13.05
C GLU A 349 13.26 7.52 11.80
N ARG A 350 14.24 8.29 11.31
CA ARG A 350 14.08 9.08 10.10
C ARG A 350 13.89 8.21 8.86
N LEU A 351 14.54 7.05 8.80
CA LEU A 351 14.35 6.07 7.74
C LEU A 351 12.94 5.46 7.79
N LYS A 352 12.44 5.12 8.99
CA LYS A 352 11.07 4.62 9.18
C LYS A 352 10.01 5.65 8.75
N GLU A 353 10.20 6.94 9.10
CA GLU A 353 9.31 8.04 8.71
C GLU A 353 9.15 8.20 7.18
N ILE A 354 10.19 7.87 6.41
CA ILE A 354 10.14 7.91 4.93
C ILE A 354 9.71 6.57 4.32
N GLY A 355 9.32 5.60 5.13
CA GLY A 355 8.77 4.31 4.71
C GLY A 355 9.78 3.18 4.58
N ILE A 356 11.04 3.35 5.02
CA ILE A 356 12.05 2.29 5.02
C ILE A 356 11.87 1.39 6.25
N GLY A 357 11.61 0.11 6.00
CA GLY A 357 11.52 -0.94 7.00
C GLY A 357 12.83 -1.71 7.15
N GLN A 358 12.74 -2.93 7.66
CA GLN A 358 13.87 -3.86 7.84
C GLN A 358 13.95 -4.85 6.68
N MET A 359 15.07 -5.59 6.57
CA MET A 359 15.21 -6.75 5.67
C MET A 359 15.03 -6.41 4.17
N GLY A 360 15.53 -5.27 3.71
CA GLY A 360 15.40 -4.86 2.30
C GLY A 360 13.98 -4.46 1.90
N ARG A 361 13.12 -4.17 2.87
CA ARG A 361 11.68 -3.90 2.67
C ARG A 361 11.27 -2.53 3.20
N MET A 362 10.15 -2.08 2.68
CA MET A 362 9.39 -0.96 3.19
C MET A 362 8.68 -1.33 4.50
N ILE A 363 8.15 -0.32 5.21
CA ILE A 363 7.39 -0.54 6.47
C ILE A 363 6.06 -1.28 6.27
N ASN A 364 5.61 -1.47 5.03
CA ASN A 364 4.45 -2.28 4.63
C ASN A 364 4.87 -3.63 4.01
N GLY A 365 6.13 -4.04 4.18
CA GLY A 365 6.66 -5.30 3.67
C GLY A 365 6.98 -5.35 2.17
N GLN A 366 6.65 -4.31 1.39
CA GLN A 366 7.00 -4.26 -0.04
C GLN A 366 8.52 -4.29 -0.23
N SER A 367 9.01 -5.08 -1.17
CA SER A 367 10.46 -5.15 -1.46
C SER A 367 10.98 -3.83 -2.04
N LEU A 368 12.11 -3.36 -1.52
CA LEU A 368 12.84 -2.20 -2.05
C LEU A 368 13.83 -2.57 -3.16
N GLU A 369 14.06 -3.86 -3.41
CA GLU A 369 14.93 -4.36 -4.47
C GLU A 369 14.22 -4.48 -5.83
N SER A 370 12.88 -4.40 -5.82
CA SER A 370 12.06 -4.51 -7.01
C SER A 370 12.38 -3.40 -8.02
N LYS A 371 12.62 -3.80 -9.28
CA LYS A 371 12.85 -2.89 -10.40
C LYS A 371 11.51 -2.51 -11.04
N TYR A 372 11.17 -1.23 -11.02
CA TYR A 372 9.94 -0.71 -11.63
C TYR A 372 10.18 -0.40 -13.10
N LYS A 373 9.62 -1.19 -14.03
CA LYS A 373 9.74 -0.92 -15.47
C LYS A 373 9.18 0.47 -15.80
N LEU A 374 9.96 1.29 -16.52
CA LEU A 374 9.58 2.63 -16.90
C LEU A 374 8.85 2.66 -18.25
N SER A 375 7.78 3.44 -18.33
CA SER A 375 7.06 3.70 -19.57
C SER A 375 7.67 4.93 -20.26
N PRO A 376 7.50 5.09 -21.58
CA PRO A 376 7.87 6.33 -22.26
C PRO A 376 7.27 7.58 -21.62
N GLN A 377 6.05 7.47 -21.07
CA GLN A 377 5.42 8.57 -20.37
C GLN A 377 6.18 8.96 -19.10
N ASP A 378 6.65 7.99 -18.36
CA ASP A 378 7.36 8.24 -17.11
C ASP A 378 8.73 8.85 -17.34
N ILE A 379 9.38 8.52 -18.45
CA ILE A 379 10.68 9.08 -18.81
C ILE A 379 10.52 10.54 -19.24
N ILE A 380 9.56 10.84 -20.13
CA ILE A 380 9.36 12.19 -20.67
C ILE A 380 8.77 13.13 -19.62
N PHE A 381 7.80 12.66 -18.82
CA PHE A 381 7.12 13.48 -17.80
C PHE A 381 7.71 13.31 -16.40
N TRP A 382 8.77 12.52 -16.24
CA TRP A 382 9.46 12.27 -14.96
C TRP A 382 8.50 11.71 -13.91
N GLY A 383 7.70 10.73 -14.32
CA GLY A 383 6.72 10.05 -13.50
C GLY A 383 5.32 10.02 -14.11
N SER A 384 4.45 9.22 -13.49
CA SER A 384 3.04 9.14 -13.81
C SER A 384 2.25 8.61 -12.61
N GLU A 385 0.93 8.58 -12.73
CA GLU A 385 0.03 8.07 -11.68
C GLU A 385 0.32 6.62 -11.29
N ARG A 386 0.79 5.79 -12.23
CA ARG A 386 1.12 4.38 -11.96
C ARG A 386 2.33 4.18 -11.03
N LEU A 387 3.20 5.19 -10.92
CA LEU A 387 4.37 5.17 -10.04
C LEU A 387 4.09 5.85 -8.70
N GLN A 388 2.83 6.22 -8.41
CA GLN A 388 2.48 6.76 -7.11
C GLN A 388 2.88 5.79 -5.99
N GLY A 389 3.41 6.36 -4.92
CA GLY A 389 3.92 5.59 -3.80
C GLY A 389 4.52 6.51 -2.73
N PRO A 390 5.39 5.96 -1.88
CA PRO A 390 6.03 6.70 -0.79
C PRO A 390 7.18 7.60 -1.27
N TRP A 391 7.57 7.49 -2.54
CA TRP A 391 8.62 8.30 -3.16
C TRP A 391 8.16 9.73 -3.46
N GLU A 392 9.07 10.68 -3.30
CA GLU A 392 8.84 12.11 -3.55
C GLU A 392 8.86 12.42 -5.06
N GLU A 393 9.74 11.77 -5.82
CA GLU A 393 9.90 12.00 -7.26
C GLU A 393 10.63 10.84 -7.97
N LEU A 394 10.59 10.88 -9.30
CA LEU A 394 11.46 10.11 -10.19
C LEU A 394 12.62 10.98 -10.66
N CYS A 395 13.85 10.53 -10.41
CA CYS A 395 15.09 11.14 -10.88
C CYS A 395 15.69 10.32 -12.02
N LEU A 396 16.14 10.98 -13.08
CA LEU A 396 16.74 10.33 -14.26
C LEU A 396 18.13 10.94 -14.51
N PRO A 397 19.17 10.53 -13.76
CA PRO A 397 20.48 11.19 -13.79
C PRO A 397 21.18 11.08 -15.16
N GLU A 398 20.93 10.01 -15.92
CA GLU A 398 21.50 9.78 -17.25
C GLU A 398 20.68 10.42 -18.39
N LEU A 399 19.61 11.18 -18.07
CA LEU A 399 18.72 11.76 -19.08
C LEU A 399 19.32 13.03 -19.68
N GLU A 400 19.99 12.88 -20.82
CA GLU A 400 20.45 13.99 -21.65
C GLU A 400 19.43 14.31 -22.74
N TRP A 401 18.74 15.46 -22.62
CA TRP A 401 17.78 15.90 -23.63
C TRP A 401 18.49 16.49 -24.85
N PRO A 402 18.20 16.04 -26.08
CA PRO A 402 18.89 16.50 -27.29
C PRO A 402 18.50 17.94 -27.65
N GLN A 403 19.25 18.94 -27.15
CA GLN A 403 19.06 20.38 -27.44
C GLN A 403 20.08 20.97 -28.44
N GLY A 404 20.84 20.13 -29.17
CA GLY A 404 21.88 20.56 -30.10
C GLY A 404 21.36 20.95 -31.50
N LYS A 405 22.07 21.87 -32.18
CA LYS A 405 21.83 22.20 -33.61
C LYS A 405 22.56 21.28 -34.59
N ASN A 406 23.62 20.59 -34.13
CA ASN A 406 24.43 19.71 -34.99
C ASN A 406 23.84 18.31 -34.97
N GLN A 407 23.43 17.82 -36.14
CA GLN A 407 22.85 16.48 -36.36
C GLN A 407 21.66 16.16 -35.43
N PRO A 408 20.56 16.95 -35.47
CA PRO A 408 19.42 16.78 -34.57
C PRO A 408 18.69 15.44 -34.75
N VAL A 409 18.69 14.86 -35.95
CA VAL A 409 18.05 13.58 -36.23
C VAL A 409 18.85 12.43 -35.62
N PHE A 410 20.17 12.47 -35.75
CA PHE A 410 21.06 11.49 -35.12
C PHE A 410 20.91 11.51 -33.59
N GLN A 411 20.98 12.69 -32.98
CA GLN A 411 20.86 12.84 -31.53
C GLN A 411 19.50 12.37 -31.01
N HIS A 412 18.42 12.70 -31.73
CA HIS A 412 17.05 12.28 -31.39
C HIS A 412 16.87 10.76 -31.51
N ALA A 413 17.31 10.16 -32.62
CA ALA A 413 17.23 8.70 -32.81
C ALA A 413 18.05 7.95 -31.75
N LEU A 414 19.23 8.45 -31.40
CA LEU A 414 20.07 7.87 -30.35
C LEU A 414 19.40 7.97 -28.97
N PHE A 415 18.80 9.12 -28.64
CA PHE A 415 18.01 9.29 -27.42
C PHE A 415 16.86 8.27 -27.34
N LEU A 416 16.06 8.16 -28.40
CA LEU A 416 14.95 7.21 -28.48
C LEU A 416 15.43 5.76 -28.30
N SER A 417 16.55 5.40 -28.93
CA SER A 417 17.14 4.06 -28.82
C SER A 417 17.65 3.75 -27.42
N LYS A 418 18.39 4.68 -26.80
CA LYS A 418 18.94 4.53 -25.44
C LYS A 418 17.86 4.36 -24.37
N TRP A 419 16.72 5.03 -24.54
CA TRP A 419 15.59 4.97 -23.60
C TRP A 419 14.49 3.98 -24.01
N GLY A 420 14.64 3.30 -25.15
CA GLY A 420 13.64 2.34 -25.65
C GLY A 420 12.30 2.98 -25.99
N ILE A 421 12.30 4.24 -26.45
CA ILE A 421 11.10 5.02 -26.74
C ILE A 421 10.82 5.01 -28.25
N ASN A 422 9.66 4.53 -28.65
CA ASN A 422 9.24 4.61 -30.05
C ASN A 422 8.96 6.07 -30.47
N GLY A 423 9.30 6.42 -31.71
CA GLY A 423 9.19 7.79 -32.18
C GLY A 423 9.48 7.96 -33.65
N GLY A 424 9.91 9.15 -34.05
CA GLY A 424 10.13 9.46 -35.46
C GLY A 424 10.58 10.88 -35.74
N VAL A 425 10.65 11.21 -37.03
CA VAL A 425 11.17 12.47 -37.56
C VAL A 425 10.33 12.92 -38.76
N PHE A 426 10.07 14.22 -38.85
CA PHE A 426 9.46 14.87 -40.01
C PHE A 426 10.51 15.46 -40.96
N GLY A 427 10.17 15.55 -42.25
CA GLY A 427 10.94 16.30 -43.24
C GLY A 427 11.57 15.47 -44.35
N GLY A 428 11.01 14.28 -44.64
CA GLY A 428 11.45 13.42 -45.73
C GLY A 428 12.79 12.72 -45.46
N VAL A 429 12.99 11.56 -46.11
CA VAL A 429 14.16 10.71 -45.84
C VAL A 429 15.46 11.28 -46.39
N HIS A 430 15.45 11.91 -47.56
CA HIS A 430 16.65 12.45 -48.19
C HIS A 430 17.32 13.53 -47.36
N SER A 431 16.54 14.32 -46.63
CA SER A 431 17.05 15.36 -45.75
C SER A 431 17.73 14.77 -44.49
N CYS A 432 17.38 13.54 -44.11
CA CYS A 432 17.82 12.85 -42.90
C CYS A 432 18.82 11.71 -43.19
N ALA A 433 19.06 11.37 -44.45
CA ALA A 433 19.72 10.14 -44.87
C ALA A 433 21.14 9.95 -44.29
N VAL A 434 21.92 11.03 -44.19
CA VAL A 434 23.28 11.00 -43.62
C VAL A 434 23.23 10.78 -42.10
N GLU A 435 22.34 11.46 -41.40
CA GLU A 435 22.23 11.37 -39.94
C GLU A 435 21.67 10.02 -39.49
N LEU A 436 20.71 9.46 -40.24
CA LEU A 436 20.23 8.10 -40.01
C LEU A 436 21.33 7.08 -40.22
N ARG A 437 22.20 7.30 -41.23
CA ARG A 437 23.37 6.47 -41.44
C ARG A 437 24.33 6.47 -40.27
N CYS A 438 24.67 7.64 -39.76
CA CYS A 438 25.46 7.75 -38.53
C CYS A 438 24.79 7.01 -37.36
N PHE A 439 23.46 7.06 -37.25
CA PHE A 439 22.72 6.42 -36.16
C PHE A 439 22.90 4.90 -36.13
N TRP A 440 22.58 4.19 -37.23
CA TRP A 440 22.74 2.73 -37.19
C TRP A 440 24.21 2.30 -37.22
N GLU A 441 25.12 3.10 -37.78
CA GLU A 441 26.56 2.83 -37.70
C GLU A 441 27.08 2.93 -36.25
N GLU A 442 26.57 3.88 -35.46
CA GLU A 442 26.84 3.96 -34.01
C GLU A 442 26.28 2.73 -33.28
N ILE A 443 25.01 2.38 -33.52
CA ILE A 443 24.38 1.21 -32.88
C ILE A 443 25.14 -0.08 -33.21
N LEU A 444 25.52 -0.30 -34.46
CA LEU A 444 26.27 -1.50 -34.87
C LEU A 444 27.71 -1.51 -34.35
N ARG A 445 28.30 -0.34 -34.08
CA ARG A 445 29.63 -0.24 -33.45
C ARG A 445 29.57 -0.66 -31.98
N GLU A 446 28.57 -0.17 -31.24
CA GLU A 446 28.38 -0.50 -29.82
C GLU A 446 27.77 -1.91 -29.63
N SER A 447 26.91 -2.34 -30.55
CA SER A 447 26.17 -3.61 -30.51
C SER A 447 26.16 -4.30 -31.88
N PRO A 448 27.24 -5.02 -32.25
CA PRO A 448 27.33 -5.70 -33.57
C PRO A 448 26.26 -6.78 -33.81
N ALA A 449 25.60 -7.26 -32.76
CA ALA A 449 24.55 -8.26 -32.84
C ALA A 449 23.16 -7.69 -33.18
N SER A 450 22.99 -6.36 -33.23
CA SER A 450 21.71 -5.72 -33.50
C SER A 450 21.12 -6.10 -34.86
N ARG A 451 19.78 -6.25 -34.88
CA ARG A 451 19.00 -6.49 -36.09
C ARG A 451 18.16 -5.26 -36.42
N ILE A 452 18.62 -4.46 -37.39
CA ILE A 452 17.98 -3.19 -37.81
C ILE A 452 17.26 -3.34 -39.17
N LEU A 453 15.93 -3.40 -39.15
CA LEU A 453 15.11 -3.57 -40.36
C LEU A 453 14.64 -2.21 -40.87
N ILE A 454 14.92 -1.90 -42.14
CA ILE A 454 14.48 -0.67 -42.80
C ILE A 454 13.46 -1.02 -43.88
N ILE A 455 12.28 -0.38 -43.84
CA ILE A 455 11.19 -0.63 -44.79
C ILE A 455 10.79 0.66 -45.51
N ALA A 456 10.74 0.62 -46.84
CA ALA A 456 10.26 1.74 -47.67
C ALA A 456 9.61 1.27 -48.99
N LYS A 457 9.14 2.22 -49.80
CA LYS A 457 8.74 1.96 -51.20
C LYS A 457 9.97 1.71 -52.07
N LYS A 458 9.79 0.93 -53.15
CA LYS A 458 10.86 0.59 -54.09
C LYS A 458 11.57 1.82 -54.67
N ASN A 459 10.80 2.80 -55.16
CA ASN A 459 11.38 4.01 -55.76
C ASN A 459 12.23 4.82 -54.76
N THR A 460 11.79 4.94 -53.50
CA THR A 460 12.53 5.64 -52.44
C THR A 460 13.82 4.89 -52.08
N LEU A 461 13.80 3.55 -52.07
CA LEU A 461 15.00 2.75 -51.84
C LEU A 461 16.02 2.86 -52.98
N GLU A 462 15.57 2.91 -54.23
CA GLU A 462 16.44 3.06 -55.39
C GLU A 462 17.21 4.39 -55.36
N THR A 463 16.57 5.48 -54.94
CA THR A 463 17.23 6.79 -54.80
C THR A 463 18.18 6.86 -53.61
N LEU A 464 17.88 6.16 -52.51
CA LEU A 464 18.74 6.11 -51.32
C LEU A 464 19.94 5.16 -51.47
N LYS A 465 19.86 4.20 -52.40
CA LYS A 465 20.90 3.21 -52.62
C LYS A 465 22.25 3.85 -52.91
N GLU A 466 22.29 4.92 -53.70
CA GLU A 466 23.53 5.65 -54.03
C GLU A 466 24.19 6.31 -52.80
N GLN A 467 23.41 6.66 -51.77
CA GLN A 467 23.89 7.34 -50.56
C GLN A 467 24.25 6.37 -49.41
N TRP A 468 23.63 5.19 -49.39
CA TRP A 468 23.77 4.20 -48.33
C TRP A 468 24.60 2.97 -48.72
N ASP A 469 25.00 2.83 -49.99
CA ASP A 469 25.71 1.64 -50.45
C ASP A 469 26.99 1.41 -49.62
N SER A 470 27.00 0.30 -48.90
CA SER A 470 28.08 -0.12 -48.02
C SER A 470 28.10 -1.65 -47.92
N ALA A 471 29.29 -2.22 -47.73
CA ALA A 471 29.53 -3.67 -47.80
C ALA A 471 28.79 -4.51 -46.72
N SER A 472 28.14 -3.87 -45.76
CA SER A 472 27.51 -4.47 -44.57
C SER A 472 25.97 -4.42 -44.59
N MET A 473 25.33 -4.02 -45.70
CA MET A 473 23.87 -3.94 -45.84
C MET A 473 23.31 -5.02 -46.76
N LEU A 474 22.25 -5.69 -46.30
CA LEU A 474 21.48 -6.62 -47.12
C LEU A 474 20.28 -5.90 -47.74
N TRP A 475 20.16 -5.93 -49.06
CA TRP A 475 19.08 -5.29 -49.81
C TRP A 475 18.14 -6.34 -50.40
N LEU A 476 16.85 -6.25 -50.10
CA LEU A 476 15.78 -7.10 -50.62
C LEU A 476 14.79 -6.25 -51.42
N THR A 477 15.08 -6.09 -52.71
CA THR A 477 14.28 -5.25 -53.61
C THR A 477 13.48 -6.05 -54.65
N GLY A 478 13.52 -7.39 -54.57
CA GLY A 478 12.68 -8.30 -55.35
C GLY A 478 13.36 -8.89 -56.60
N ASN A 479 14.69 -9.02 -56.61
CA ASN A 479 15.41 -9.69 -57.70
C ASN A 479 15.39 -11.22 -57.48
N LYS A 480 15.40 -12.01 -58.58
CA LYS A 480 15.36 -13.50 -58.56
C LYS A 480 16.50 -14.19 -57.76
N LYS A 481 17.47 -13.45 -57.24
CA LYS A 481 18.58 -13.94 -56.38
C LYS A 481 18.35 -13.69 -54.87
N ASP A 482 17.27 -13.02 -54.48
CA ASP A 482 17.00 -12.60 -53.08
C ASP A 482 16.25 -13.67 -52.25
N SER A 483 16.16 -14.90 -52.76
CA SER A 483 15.21 -15.93 -52.29
C SER A 483 15.58 -16.67 -51.00
N SER A 484 16.68 -16.35 -50.33
CA SER A 484 17.05 -17.01 -49.05
C SER A 484 17.69 -16.05 -48.06
N VAL A 485 16.85 -15.35 -47.28
CA VAL A 485 17.32 -14.60 -46.11
C VAL A 485 17.04 -15.45 -44.88
N ALA A 486 18.10 -15.94 -44.24
CA ALA A 486 17.96 -16.66 -42.99
C ALA A 486 17.33 -15.73 -41.93
N GLY A 487 16.39 -16.25 -41.12
CA GLY A 487 15.73 -15.49 -40.04
C GLY A 487 16.68 -14.97 -38.94
N ASN A 488 17.97 -15.31 -39.00
CA ASN A 488 19.01 -14.97 -38.04
C ASN A 488 20.09 -14.03 -38.62
N TRP A 489 19.69 -13.06 -39.45
CA TRP A 489 20.61 -12.04 -39.95
C TRP A 489 21.03 -11.09 -38.80
N ARG A 490 22.15 -10.40 -38.99
CA ARG A 490 22.70 -9.36 -38.10
C ARG A 490 23.12 -8.17 -38.95
N GLY A 491 23.05 -6.95 -38.42
CA GLY A 491 23.41 -5.75 -39.16
C GLY A 491 22.20 -4.92 -39.58
N VAL A 492 22.21 -4.42 -40.82
CA VAL A 492 21.10 -3.66 -41.42
C VAL A 492 20.52 -4.44 -42.59
N LEU A 493 19.20 -4.68 -42.54
CA LEU A 493 18.42 -5.28 -43.62
C LEU A 493 17.45 -4.25 -44.17
N ILE A 494 17.45 -4.06 -45.49
CA ILE A 494 16.61 -3.10 -46.18
C ILE A 494 15.65 -3.86 -47.09
N ALA A 495 14.35 -3.67 -46.92
CA ALA A 495 13.32 -4.38 -47.67
C ALA A 495 12.24 -3.44 -48.21
N THR A 496 11.67 -3.78 -49.38
CA THR A 496 10.47 -3.09 -49.85
C THR A 496 9.24 -3.53 -49.07
N SER A 497 8.24 -2.65 -49.00
CA SER A 497 6.93 -2.97 -48.40
C SER A 497 6.25 -4.20 -49.02
N THR A 498 6.48 -4.46 -50.30
CA THR A 498 5.99 -5.65 -51.01
C THR A 498 6.71 -6.93 -50.60
N MET A 499 8.01 -6.88 -50.32
CA MET A 499 8.76 -8.05 -49.85
C MET A 499 8.32 -8.48 -48.44
N LEU A 500 7.91 -7.54 -47.60
CA LEU A 500 7.36 -7.86 -46.28
C LEU A 500 6.11 -8.76 -46.37
N ALA A 501 5.24 -8.53 -47.36
CA ALA A 501 4.04 -9.34 -47.55
C ALA A 501 4.35 -10.76 -48.03
N ASN A 502 5.43 -10.91 -48.81
CA ASN A 502 5.76 -12.16 -49.51
C ASN A 502 6.73 -13.06 -48.73
N HIS A 503 7.44 -12.56 -47.72
CA HIS A 503 8.40 -13.32 -46.94
C HIS A 503 7.92 -13.57 -45.50
N THR A 504 7.39 -14.76 -45.23
CA THR A 504 6.96 -15.22 -43.89
C THR A 504 8.09 -15.20 -42.85
N GLN A 505 9.32 -15.55 -43.25
CA GLN A 505 10.49 -15.53 -42.36
C GLN A 505 10.82 -14.13 -41.82
N LEU A 506 10.58 -13.08 -42.62
CA LEU A 506 10.77 -11.69 -42.20
C LEU A 506 9.69 -11.20 -41.25
N ARG A 507 8.44 -11.66 -41.43
CA ARG A 507 7.32 -11.32 -40.54
C ARG A 507 7.46 -11.95 -39.16
N ASN A 508 8.10 -13.11 -39.08
CA ASN A 508 8.30 -13.84 -37.83
C ASN A 508 9.66 -13.55 -37.16
N ALA A 509 10.53 -12.76 -37.78
CA ALA A 509 11.85 -12.46 -37.24
C ALA A 509 11.76 -11.47 -36.06
N ASN A 510 12.57 -11.70 -35.03
CA ASN A 510 12.77 -10.72 -33.96
C ASN A 510 13.69 -9.61 -34.43
N ILE A 511 13.17 -8.40 -34.41
CA ILE A 511 13.84 -7.19 -34.90
C ILE A 511 14.11 -6.29 -33.70
N ASP A 512 15.37 -5.87 -33.50
CA ASP A 512 15.67 -4.95 -32.41
C ASP A 512 15.13 -3.54 -32.74
N ILE A 513 15.41 -3.06 -33.96
CA ILE A 513 15.05 -1.71 -34.41
C ILE A 513 14.36 -1.79 -35.78
N LEU A 514 13.12 -1.32 -35.86
CA LEU A 514 12.39 -1.11 -37.11
C LEU A 514 12.41 0.37 -37.50
N ILE A 515 12.93 0.68 -38.69
CA ILE A 515 12.91 2.02 -39.27
C ILE A 515 11.97 2.01 -40.49
N MET A 516 10.86 2.75 -40.38
CA MET A 516 9.88 2.89 -41.44
C MET A 516 10.11 4.21 -42.16
N ILE A 517 10.38 4.15 -43.46
CA ILE A 517 10.60 5.31 -44.31
C ILE A 517 9.32 5.65 -45.06
N GLU A 518 8.85 6.88 -44.89
CA GLU A 518 7.66 7.47 -45.48
C GLU A 518 6.41 6.57 -45.33
N PRO A 519 6.15 6.02 -44.11
CA PRO A 519 5.05 5.09 -43.92
C PRO A 519 3.69 5.77 -44.12
N ASP A 520 3.61 7.10 -44.00
CA ASP A 520 2.42 7.92 -44.20
C ASP A 520 1.93 7.92 -45.65
N GLU A 521 2.81 7.67 -46.61
CA GLU A 521 2.40 7.47 -48.00
C GLU A 521 1.93 6.04 -48.31
N MET A 522 2.24 5.08 -47.43
CA MET A 522 1.94 3.65 -47.61
C MET A 522 0.74 3.19 -46.77
N THR A 523 0.50 3.84 -45.64
CA THR A 523 -0.50 3.43 -44.63
C THR A 523 -1.34 4.62 -44.19
N LYS A 524 -2.40 4.92 -44.96
CA LYS A 524 -3.31 6.04 -44.66
C LYS A 524 -4.36 5.70 -43.58
N SER A 525 -4.59 4.41 -43.33
CA SER A 525 -5.52 3.89 -42.31
C SER A 525 -5.00 2.59 -41.71
N SER A 526 -5.54 2.24 -40.54
CA SER A 526 -5.25 0.98 -39.84
C SER A 526 -5.84 -0.27 -40.51
N THR A 527 -6.66 -0.10 -41.55
CA THR A 527 -7.32 -1.21 -42.29
C THR A 527 -6.48 -1.75 -43.45
N THR A 528 -5.40 -1.06 -43.83
CA THR A 528 -4.59 -1.49 -44.98
C THR A 528 -3.77 -2.75 -44.68
N GLN A 529 -3.57 -3.60 -45.69
CA GLN A 529 -2.74 -4.82 -45.55
C GLN A 529 -1.30 -4.50 -45.12
N VAL A 530 -0.73 -3.42 -45.67
CA VAL A 530 0.61 -2.95 -45.33
C VAL A 530 0.68 -2.53 -43.85
N PHE A 531 -0.37 -1.88 -43.33
CA PHE A 531 -0.45 -1.55 -41.91
C PHE A 531 -0.45 -2.81 -41.05
N ARG A 532 -1.32 -3.79 -41.34
CA ARG A 532 -1.40 -5.05 -40.58
C ARG A 532 -0.06 -5.78 -40.56
N ASN A 533 0.63 -5.84 -41.70
CA ASN A 533 1.93 -6.47 -41.81
C ASN A 533 3.00 -5.76 -40.96
N LEU A 534 3.01 -4.42 -40.92
CA LEU A 534 3.96 -3.65 -40.12
C LEU A 534 3.63 -3.64 -38.62
N ASP A 535 2.34 -3.61 -38.28
CA ASP A 535 1.87 -3.65 -36.89
C ASP A 535 2.21 -4.99 -36.23
N GLY A 536 2.02 -6.10 -36.97
CA GLY A 536 2.32 -7.46 -36.53
C GLY A 536 3.79 -7.80 -36.35
N LEU A 537 4.73 -6.92 -36.75
CA LEU A 537 6.16 -7.17 -36.56
C LEU A 537 6.57 -7.15 -35.08
N LYS A 538 7.42 -8.12 -34.75
CA LYS A 538 7.99 -8.33 -33.43
C LYS A 538 9.24 -7.44 -33.32
N THR A 539 9.04 -6.25 -32.73
CA THR A 539 10.06 -5.19 -32.64
C THR A 539 10.18 -4.58 -31.24
N ARG A 540 11.43 -4.36 -30.80
CA ARG A 540 11.73 -3.69 -29.52
C ARG A 540 11.69 -2.16 -29.62
N LEU A 541 12.11 -1.61 -30.77
CA LEU A 541 12.05 -0.16 -31.06
C LEU A 541 11.45 0.09 -32.45
N ARG A 542 10.60 1.11 -32.57
CA ARG A 542 9.99 1.57 -33.83
C ARG A 542 10.28 3.04 -34.07
N LEU A 543 10.89 3.32 -35.22
CA LEU A 543 11.21 4.67 -35.69
C LEU A 543 10.52 4.92 -37.03
N ALA A 544 9.89 6.08 -37.21
CA ALA A 544 9.28 6.49 -38.48
C ALA A 544 9.94 7.76 -39.02
N ILE A 545 10.24 7.79 -40.32
CA ILE A 545 10.72 8.97 -41.03
C ILE A 545 9.60 9.41 -41.97
N TYR A 546 8.88 10.47 -41.63
CA TYR A 546 7.70 10.90 -42.35
C TYR A 546 8.02 11.70 -43.59
N SER A 547 7.20 11.53 -44.63
CA SER A 547 7.31 12.30 -45.86
C SER A 547 7.09 13.80 -45.60
N GLU A 548 7.46 14.65 -46.56
CA GLU A 548 7.12 16.08 -46.54
C GLU A 548 5.63 16.34 -46.85
N ALA A 549 4.88 15.29 -47.22
CA ALA A 549 3.48 15.41 -47.53
C ALA A 549 2.65 15.67 -46.27
N ALA A 550 1.66 16.55 -46.39
CA ALA A 550 0.81 16.97 -45.27
C ALA A 550 -0.21 15.91 -44.81
N HIS A 551 0.03 14.62 -45.05
CA HIS A 551 -0.91 13.52 -44.80
C HIS A 551 -1.21 13.33 -43.31
N LEU A 552 -0.25 13.60 -42.43
CA LEU A 552 -0.44 13.56 -40.96
C LEU A 552 -1.30 14.70 -40.41
N LYS A 553 -1.70 15.69 -41.24
CA LYS A 553 -2.74 16.65 -40.85
C LYS A 553 -4.12 16.00 -40.76
N GLN A 554 -4.33 14.86 -41.43
CA GLN A 554 -5.58 14.10 -41.35
C GLN A 554 -5.61 13.26 -40.07
N GLN A 555 -6.70 13.39 -39.30
CA GLN A 555 -6.83 12.74 -38.00
C GLN A 555 -6.77 11.21 -38.09
N SER A 556 -7.37 10.61 -39.12
CA SER A 556 -7.36 9.16 -39.37
C SER A 556 -5.94 8.62 -39.59
N THR A 557 -5.17 9.29 -40.45
CA THR A 557 -3.77 8.96 -40.72
C THR A 557 -2.94 9.11 -39.44
N ARG A 558 -3.11 10.19 -38.69
CA ARG A 558 -2.40 10.41 -37.43
C ARG A 558 -2.66 9.31 -36.40
N ILE A 559 -3.93 8.91 -36.22
CA ILE A 559 -4.30 7.81 -35.29
C ILE A 559 -3.65 6.49 -35.71
N ALA A 560 -3.72 6.14 -37.00
CA ALA A 560 -3.10 4.92 -37.50
C ALA A 560 -1.59 4.92 -37.22
N HIS A 561 -0.91 6.02 -37.47
CA HIS A 561 0.55 6.12 -37.27
C HIS A 561 0.98 6.09 -35.81
N MET A 562 0.21 6.67 -34.90
CA MET A 562 0.46 6.53 -33.46
C MET A 562 0.30 5.08 -33.00
N LYS A 563 -0.68 4.35 -33.54
CA LYS A 563 -0.83 2.91 -33.30
C LYS A 563 0.36 2.13 -33.86
N LEU A 564 0.80 2.45 -35.08
CA LEU A 564 1.94 1.79 -35.74
C LEU A 564 3.24 1.92 -34.96
N LEU A 565 3.48 3.11 -34.39
CA LEU A 565 4.62 3.38 -33.51
C LEU A 565 4.41 2.84 -32.08
N LYS A 566 3.23 2.31 -31.73
CA LYS A 566 2.88 1.89 -30.37
C LYS A 566 3.07 3.02 -29.34
N VAL A 567 2.72 4.26 -29.71
CA VAL A 567 2.78 5.41 -28.80
C VAL A 567 1.40 5.57 -28.13
N PRO A 568 1.30 5.38 -26.79
CA PRO A 568 0.01 5.21 -26.11
C PRO A 568 -0.78 6.51 -25.93
N SER A 569 -0.14 7.68 -26.06
CA SER A 569 -0.76 8.98 -25.76
C SER A 569 -0.34 10.06 -26.73
N ALA A 570 -1.30 10.84 -27.23
CA ALA A 570 -1.06 12.03 -28.03
C ALA A 570 -0.23 13.10 -27.29
N ARG A 571 -0.15 13.05 -25.96
CA ARG A 571 0.69 13.97 -25.16
C ARG A 571 2.19 13.73 -25.36
N LEU A 572 2.59 12.53 -25.76
CA LEU A 572 4.00 12.18 -26.01
C LEU A 572 4.49 12.65 -27.38
N GLU A 573 3.56 12.81 -28.32
CA GLU A 573 3.85 13.08 -29.72
C GLU A 573 4.85 14.23 -29.96
N PRO A 574 4.75 15.40 -29.29
CA PRO A 574 5.70 16.50 -29.50
C PRO A 574 7.14 16.15 -29.11
N TYR A 575 7.32 15.19 -28.20
CA TYR A 575 8.61 14.82 -27.63
C TYR A 575 9.26 13.64 -28.34
N VAL A 576 8.45 12.74 -28.92
CA VAL A 576 8.95 11.57 -29.64
C VAL A 576 9.05 11.78 -31.14
N LEU A 577 8.32 12.76 -31.70
CA LEU A 577 8.41 13.15 -33.10
C LEU A 577 9.17 14.47 -33.27
N LEU A 578 10.35 14.40 -33.90
CA LEU A 578 11.16 15.58 -34.19
C LEU A 578 10.69 16.29 -35.46
N ASP A 579 10.33 17.56 -35.37
CA ASP A 579 10.09 18.44 -36.53
C ASP A 579 11.27 19.40 -36.69
N ARG A 580 12.07 19.21 -37.76
CA ARG A 580 13.26 20.03 -38.05
C ARG A 580 12.94 21.51 -38.28
N GLY A 581 11.72 21.82 -38.71
CA GLY A 581 11.24 23.18 -38.94
C GLY A 581 10.79 23.89 -37.66
N ARG A 582 10.78 23.20 -36.52
CA ARG A 582 10.36 23.73 -35.22
C ARG A 582 11.48 23.55 -34.19
N PRO A 583 11.54 24.44 -33.18
CA PRO A 583 12.43 24.20 -32.05
C PRO A 583 12.01 22.92 -31.32
N VAL A 584 12.99 22.09 -30.93
CA VAL A 584 12.75 20.92 -30.07
C VAL A 584 12.06 21.41 -28.80
N PRO A 585 10.90 20.84 -28.42
CA PRO A 585 10.22 21.28 -27.21
C PRO A 585 11.09 21.02 -25.99
N ALA A 586 11.07 21.96 -25.04
CA ALA A 586 11.66 21.72 -23.73
C ALA A 586 10.89 20.60 -23.02
N LEU A 587 11.61 19.75 -22.28
CA LEU A 587 10.96 18.74 -21.44
C LEU A 587 9.93 19.41 -20.51
N PRO A 588 8.78 18.74 -20.29
CA PRO A 588 7.75 19.25 -19.40
C PRO A 588 8.29 19.34 -17.97
N LYS A 589 7.58 20.08 -17.12
CA LYS A 589 7.89 20.07 -15.68
C LYS A 589 7.70 18.65 -15.13
N PRO A 590 8.55 18.19 -14.19
CA PRO A 590 8.40 16.87 -13.60
C PRO A 590 7.02 16.64 -13.02
N TYR A 591 6.49 15.44 -13.21
CA TYR A 591 5.23 15.03 -12.62
C TYR A 591 5.35 15.06 -11.10
N LYS A 592 4.42 15.78 -10.45
CA LYS A 592 4.40 15.89 -9.00
C LYS A 592 3.73 14.64 -8.41
N MET A 593 4.53 13.74 -7.85
CA MET A 593 4.00 12.58 -7.13
C MET A 593 3.26 13.04 -5.87
N VAL A 594 2.16 12.36 -5.54
CA VAL A 594 1.43 12.60 -4.30
C VAL A 594 1.97 11.62 -3.27
N LYS A 595 2.71 12.14 -2.28
CA LYS A 595 3.26 11.32 -1.21
C LYS A 595 2.12 10.67 -0.42
N GLN A 596 2.03 9.35 -0.49
CA GLN A 596 1.14 8.59 0.36
C GLN A 596 1.82 8.39 1.71
N GLN A 597 1.22 8.92 2.78
CA GLN A 597 1.73 8.68 4.14
C GLN A 597 1.60 7.19 4.46
N MET A 598 2.72 6.54 4.71
CA MET A 598 2.72 5.18 5.22
C MET A 598 2.52 5.23 6.74
N THR A 599 1.44 4.63 7.23
CA THR A 599 1.13 4.57 8.65
C THR A 599 1.74 3.31 9.25
N THR A 600 2.66 3.50 10.21
CA THR A 600 3.21 2.43 11.05
C THR A 600 2.15 2.03 12.07
N PHE A 601 1.80 0.74 12.12
CA PHE A 601 0.88 0.23 13.13
C PHE A 601 1.68 -0.37 14.29
N GLN A 602 1.57 0.18 15.50
CA GLN A 602 2.10 -0.45 16.71
C GLN A 602 0.98 -1.25 17.38
N ALA A 603 1.26 -2.49 17.77
CA ALA A 603 0.29 -3.41 18.37
C ALA A 603 -0.29 -2.95 19.73
N ASN A 604 0.22 -1.88 20.32
CA ASN A 604 -0.17 -1.38 21.65
C ASN A 604 -1.37 -0.40 21.66
N ASP A 605 -1.90 0.02 20.52
CA ASP A 605 -3.05 0.94 20.45
C ASP A 605 -4.42 0.24 20.60
N PHE A 606 -4.52 -0.66 21.58
CA PHE A 606 -5.81 -1.12 22.12
C PHE A 606 -5.90 -0.69 23.59
N ALA A 607 -6.08 0.61 23.80
CA ALA A 607 -6.63 1.07 25.07
C ALA A 607 -8.07 0.57 25.20
N GLU A 608 -8.36 -0.03 26.35
CA GLU A 608 -9.67 -0.53 26.78
C GLU A 608 -10.82 0.39 26.35
N ILE A 609 -11.68 -0.09 25.45
CA ILE A 609 -13.01 0.52 25.29
C ILE A 609 -13.84 -0.04 26.44
N GLU A 610 -13.85 0.68 27.56
CA GLU A 610 -14.92 0.58 28.54
C GLU A 610 -16.25 0.79 27.83
N ILE A 611 -17.11 -0.23 27.86
CA ILE A 611 -18.49 -0.14 27.41
C ILE A 611 -19.25 0.71 28.44
N SER A 612 -19.16 2.03 28.31
CA SER A 612 -20.08 2.97 28.96
C SER A 612 -21.14 3.37 27.95
N GLY A 613 -22.35 2.83 28.11
CA GLY A 613 -23.48 3.11 27.23
C GLY A 613 -23.87 4.58 27.20
N PHE A 614 -24.39 5.04 26.06
CA PHE A 614 -25.33 6.15 26.00
C PHE A 614 -26.20 6.07 24.75
N GLU A 615 -27.51 6.06 24.98
CA GLU A 615 -28.53 6.47 24.02
C GLU A 615 -28.26 7.91 23.56
N ARG A 616 -28.25 8.16 22.24
CA ARG A 616 -28.79 9.40 21.66
C ARG A 616 -29.03 9.25 20.16
N MET A 617 -30.27 9.59 19.80
CA MET A 617 -30.81 9.69 18.46
C MET A 617 -29.94 10.56 17.55
N VAL A 618 -29.55 10.02 16.39
CA VAL A 618 -29.06 10.81 15.25
C VAL A 618 -30.03 10.60 14.10
N ALA A 619 -30.54 11.72 13.57
CA ALA A 619 -31.55 11.77 12.53
C ALA A 619 -31.02 11.20 11.20
N VAL A 620 -31.85 10.37 10.58
CA VAL A 620 -31.64 9.74 9.27
C VAL A 620 -31.76 10.79 8.14
N PRO A 621 -30.80 10.91 7.21
CA PRO A 621 -31.03 11.57 5.93
C PRO A 621 -31.77 10.61 4.99
N THR A 622 -32.89 11.07 4.45
CA THR A 622 -33.74 10.32 3.51
C THR A 622 -33.01 10.08 2.19
N LYS A 623 -32.94 8.80 1.75
CA LYS A 623 -32.41 8.38 0.45
C LYS A 623 -33.21 9.01 -0.70
N GLY A 624 -32.49 9.63 -1.64
CA GLY A 624 -33.00 10.04 -2.94
C GLY A 624 -33.30 8.84 -3.83
N SER A 625 -34.46 8.88 -4.47
CA SER A 625 -34.98 7.90 -5.40
C SER A 625 -34.43 8.08 -6.82
N VAL A 626 -34.32 6.93 -7.50
CA VAL A 626 -33.99 6.70 -8.91
C VAL A 626 -34.75 7.63 -9.88
N MET A 627 -34.05 8.24 -10.83
CA MET A 627 -34.63 8.93 -12.00
C MET A 627 -34.93 7.94 -13.11
N GLN A 628 -36.18 7.88 -13.58
CA GLN A 628 -36.57 7.49 -14.93
C GLN A 628 -37.83 8.27 -15.37
N PRO A 629 -38.11 8.38 -16.69
CA PRO A 629 -38.36 9.65 -17.37
C PRO A 629 -39.82 10.14 -17.40
N THR A 630 -39.92 11.43 -17.68
CA THR A 630 -41.10 12.29 -17.91
C THR A 630 -42.18 11.72 -18.83
N GLN A 631 -43.45 11.86 -18.42
CA GLN A 631 -44.52 12.54 -19.19
C GLN A 631 -45.80 12.79 -18.35
N ASN A 632 -46.51 13.86 -18.74
CA ASN A 632 -47.57 14.61 -18.05
C ASN A 632 -48.88 13.87 -17.69
N ALA A 633 -49.55 14.26 -16.59
CA ALA A 633 -50.93 14.81 -16.58
C ALA A 633 -51.57 14.96 -15.17
N SER A 634 -51.87 16.21 -14.82
CA SER A 634 -53.02 16.79 -14.08
C SER A 634 -53.95 16.03 -13.09
N TYR A 635 -54.19 16.75 -11.98
CA TYR A 635 -55.39 16.86 -11.11
C TYR A 635 -55.88 15.69 -10.24
N GLY A 636 -55.96 15.97 -8.92
CA GLY A 636 -56.94 15.34 -8.03
C GLY A 636 -56.47 15.13 -6.58
N ARG A 637 -56.72 16.12 -5.71
CA ARG A 637 -56.65 15.94 -4.24
C ARG A 637 -57.72 14.94 -3.82
N ASN A 638 -57.31 13.76 -3.34
CA ASN A 638 -58.13 12.92 -2.49
C ASN A 638 -57.32 12.52 -1.26
N VAL A 639 -57.89 12.82 -0.10
CA VAL A 639 -57.39 12.44 1.22
C VAL A 639 -57.48 10.93 1.31
N VAL A 640 -56.32 10.25 1.34
CA VAL A 640 -56.23 8.83 1.68
C VAL A 640 -55.76 8.74 3.12
N ILE A 641 -56.61 8.15 3.95
CA ILE A 641 -56.27 7.67 5.29
C ILE A 641 -55.11 6.70 5.11
N GLN A 642 -53.89 7.09 5.52
CA GLN A 642 -52.77 6.16 5.63
C GLN A 642 -53.03 5.21 6.79
N THR A 643 -53.75 4.12 6.49
CA THR A 643 -53.49 2.86 7.17
C THR A 643 -52.06 2.50 6.80
N ALA A 644 -51.14 2.58 7.77
CA ALA A 644 -49.82 2.00 7.62
C ALA A 644 -49.99 0.48 7.59
N VAL A 645 -50.30 -0.06 6.41
CA VAL A 645 -50.10 -1.48 6.15
C VAL A 645 -48.59 -1.65 6.04
N THR A 646 -47.96 -2.03 7.15
CA THR A 646 -46.61 -2.56 7.13
C THR A 646 -46.68 -3.84 6.31
N TYR A 647 -46.25 -3.79 5.04
CA TYR A 647 -46.08 -5.00 4.26
C TYR A 647 -44.99 -5.81 4.95
N GLU A 648 -45.39 -6.91 5.58
CA GLU A 648 -44.48 -7.87 6.16
C GLU A 648 -43.69 -8.53 5.03
N SER A 649 -42.36 -8.51 5.12
CA SER A 649 -41.49 -9.17 4.15
C SER A 649 -41.82 -10.67 4.07
N SER A 650 -41.60 -11.27 2.91
CA SER A 650 -41.76 -12.72 2.68
C SER A 650 -41.03 -13.56 3.74
N GLU A 651 -39.87 -13.08 4.19
CA GLU A 651 -39.02 -13.68 5.20
C GLU A 651 -39.64 -13.59 6.60
N GLY A 652 -40.26 -12.44 6.95
CA GLY A 652 -41.03 -12.28 8.18
C GLY A 652 -42.26 -13.19 8.22
N GLN A 653 -42.94 -13.34 7.08
CA GLN A 653 -44.06 -14.28 6.94
C GLN A 653 -43.62 -15.73 7.14
N PHE A 654 -42.47 -16.12 6.57
CA PHE A 654 -41.87 -17.43 6.78
C PHE A 654 -41.57 -17.66 8.27
N SER A 655 -40.87 -16.74 8.93
CA SER A 655 -40.50 -16.84 10.35
C SER A 655 -41.73 -16.98 11.26
N ARG A 656 -42.76 -16.16 11.04
CA ARG A 656 -44.04 -16.25 11.77
C ARG A 656 -44.71 -17.62 11.57
N ARG A 657 -44.78 -18.09 10.34
CA ARG A 657 -45.40 -19.38 10.01
C ARG A 657 -44.61 -20.55 10.58
N ALA A 658 -43.28 -20.48 10.54
CA ALA A 658 -42.40 -21.46 11.16
C ALA A 658 -42.65 -21.55 12.67
N LYS A 659 -42.85 -20.40 13.34
CA LYS A 659 -43.18 -20.37 14.77
C LYS A 659 -44.54 -20.98 15.08
N GLN A 660 -45.56 -20.72 14.25
CA GLN A 660 -46.88 -21.34 14.40
C GLN A 660 -46.82 -22.86 14.23
N LEU A 661 -45.97 -23.35 13.32
CA LEU A 661 -45.83 -24.75 12.99
C LEU A 661 -44.71 -25.45 13.77
N GLU A 662 -44.09 -24.79 14.75
CA GLU A 662 -42.92 -25.29 15.48
C GLU A 662 -43.16 -26.68 16.10
N ASN A 663 -44.37 -26.90 16.64
CA ASN A 663 -44.75 -28.15 17.30
C ASN A 663 -45.60 -29.09 16.41
N HIS A 664 -45.80 -28.76 15.14
CA HIS A 664 -46.57 -29.62 14.22
C HIS A 664 -45.76 -30.87 13.84
N VAL A 665 -46.41 -32.04 13.88
CA VAL A 665 -45.80 -33.34 13.58
C VAL A 665 -46.78 -34.17 12.76
N GLU A 666 -46.25 -34.96 11.83
CA GLU A 666 -47.02 -35.86 10.98
C GLU A 666 -46.66 -37.32 11.25
N ALA A 667 -47.61 -38.23 11.00
CA ALA A 667 -47.34 -39.66 11.04
C ALA A 667 -46.39 -40.08 9.91
N LYS A 668 -45.85 -41.30 9.97
CA LYS A 668 -44.92 -41.83 8.95
C LYS A 668 -45.47 -41.62 7.54
N ALA A 669 -44.78 -40.78 6.78
CA ALA A 669 -45.13 -40.40 5.42
C ALA A 669 -44.15 -41.05 4.43
N ALA A 670 -44.57 -41.23 3.17
CA ALA A 670 -43.67 -41.63 2.09
C ALA A 670 -42.82 -40.43 1.65
N PHE A 671 -41.58 -40.68 1.26
CA PHE A 671 -40.71 -39.65 0.68
C PHE A 671 -41.31 -39.12 -0.63
N VAL A 672 -41.37 -37.80 -0.75
CA VAL A 672 -41.82 -37.11 -1.97
C VAL A 672 -40.73 -36.12 -2.39
N PRO A 673 -40.23 -36.19 -3.63
CA PRO A 673 -39.19 -35.28 -4.08
C PRO A 673 -39.60 -33.80 -4.02
N PHE A 674 -38.67 -32.92 -3.66
CA PHE A 674 -38.89 -31.48 -3.55
C PHE A 674 -37.64 -30.70 -3.94
N MET A 675 -37.81 -29.79 -4.91
CA MET A 675 -36.75 -28.92 -5.41
C MET A 675 -37.25 -27.48 -5.47
N ALA A 676 -36.58 -26.59 -4.75
CA ALA A 676 -36.79 -25.15 -4.78
C ALA A 676 -35.48 -24.43 -4.40
N TYR A 677 -35.20 -23.29 -5.05
CA TYR A 677 -33.99 -22.49 -4.82
C TYR A 677 -33.99 -21.78 -3.45
N TRP A 678 -35.13 -21.20 -3.05
CA TRP A 678 -35.36 -20.64 -1.71
C TRP A 678 -36.60 -21.29 -1.09
N PRO A 679 -36.48 -22.51 -0.55
CA PRO A 679 -37.63 -23.27 -0.09
C PRO A 679 -38.34 -22.57 1.08
N THR A 680 -39.65 -22.41 0.95
CA THR A 680 -40.58 -21.99 2.02
C THR A 680 -41.74 -22.97 2.12
N TYR A 681 -42.57 -22.86 3.16
CA TYR A 681 -43.77 -23.70 3.32
C TYR A 681 -44.75 -23.58 2.15
N ASP A 682 -44.83 -22.42 1.50
CA ASP A 682 -45.78 -22.17 0.42
C ASP A 682 -45.35 -22.81 -0.92
N ASN A 683 -44.10 -23.26 -1.02
CA ASN A 683 -43.60 -23.98 -2.19
C ASN A 683 -43.91 -25.48 -2.16
N MET A 684 -44.42 -26.01 -1.03
CA MET A 684 -44.65 -27.45 -0.86
C MET A 684 -46.10 -27.83 -1.14
N THR A 685 -46.29 -28.96 -1.83
CA THR A 685 -47.59 -29.64 -1.91
C THR A 685 -47.97 -30.24 -0.55
N ARG A 686 -49.23 -30.69 -0.43
CA ARG A 686 -49.72 -31.30 0.82
C ARG A 686 -48.92 -32.55 1.22
N ASP A 687 -48.57 -33.40 0.26
CA ASP A 687 -47.84 -34.64 0.57
C ASP A 687 -46.35 -34.37 0.82
N GLN A 688 -45.75 -33.38 0.14
CA GLN A 688 -44.42 -32.87 0.47
C GLN A 688 -44.37 -32.28 1.88
N SER A 689 -45.40 -31.55 2.30
CA SER A 689 -45.51 -31.01 3.66
C SER A 689 -45.62 -32.13 4.71
N LYS A 690 -46.42 -33.17 4.44
CA LYS A 690 -46.52 -34.35 5.33
C LYS A 690 -45.17 -35.03 5.51
N TRP A 691 -44.45 -35.25 4.41
CA TRP A 691 -43.09 -35.78 4.46
C TRP A 691 -42.17 -34.90 5.28
N TYR A 692 -42.13 -33.58 5.02
CA TYR A 692 -41.29 -32.65 5.74
C TYR A 692 -41.52 -32.69 7.25
N PHE A 693 -42.76 -32.64 7.72
CA PHE A 693 -43.05 -32.62 9.15
C PHE A 693 -42.77 -33.96 9.85
N TYR A 694 -42.92 -35.09 9.15
CA TYR A 694 -42.46 -36.39 9.63
C TYR A 694 -40.92 -36.43 9.72
N TRP A 695 -40.23 -36.11 8.62
CA TRP A 695 -38.77 -36.11 8.52
C TRP A 695 -38.13 -35.14 9.52
N ARG A 696 -38.65 -33.92 9.67
CA ARG A 696 -38.21 -32.92 10.64
C ARG A 696 -38.26 -33.45 12.07
N ASN A 697 -39.32 -34.19 12.43
CA ASN A 697 -39.44 -34.79 13.74
C ASN A 697 -38.41 -35.91 13.95
N GLU A 698 -38.12 -36.72 12.93
CA GLU A 698 -37.04 -37.72 12.99
C GLU A 698 -35.67 -37.05 13.20
N VAL A 699 -35.37 -35.99 12.45
CA VAL A 699 -34.11 -35.23 12.56
C VAL A 699 -33.94 -34.59 13.94
N ARG A 700 -35.01 -34.02 14.51
CA ARG A 700 -35.00 -33.50 15.90
C ARG A 700 -34.74 -34.59 16.95
N GLN A 701 -34.99 -35.85 16.61
CA GLN A 701 -34.66 -37.02 17.44
C GLN A 701 -33.31 -37.66 17.06
N ARG A 702 -32.45 -36.94 16.30
CA ARG A 702 -31.14 -37.39 15.83
C ARG A 702 -31.18 -38.64 14.95
N ARG A 703 -32.27 -38.85 14.23
CA ARG A 703 -32.38 -39.83 13.15
C ARG A 703 -32.42 -39.09 11.83
N TYR A 704 -31.59 -39.49 10.87
CA TYR A 704 -31.40 -38.75 9.61
C TYR A 704 -31.81 -39.60 8.41
N PRO A 705 -33.12 -39.75 8.12
CA PRO A 705 -33.57 -40.44 6.91
C PRO A 705 -33.16 -39.68 5.65
N HIS A 706 -32.92 -40.40 4.55
CA HIS A 706 -32.70 -39.83 3.22
C HIS A 706 -33.79 -38.80 2.86
N THR A 707 -33.39 -37.62 2.38
CA THR A 707 -34.30 -36.55 1.95
C THR A 707 -33.63 -35.65 0.92
N ASP A 708 -34.39 -34.80 0.23
CA ASP A 708 -33.84 -33.81 -0.71
C ASP A 708 -33.27 -32.56 -0.03
N LEU A 709 -32.29 -31.95 -0.70
CA LEU A 709 -31.55 -30.76 -0.26
C LEU A 709 -32.46 -29.58 0.11
N SER A 710 -33.55 -29.34 -0.62
CA SER A 710 -34.48 -28.24 -0.33
C SER A 710 -35.22 -28.42 1.00
N TYR A 711 -35.45 -29.65 1.48
CA TYR A 711 -35.99 -29.87 2.83
C TYR A 711 -34.97 -29.56 3.92
N ILE A 712 -33.69 -29.85 3.66
CA ILE A 712 -32.58 -29.56 4.56
C ILE A 712 -32.44 -28.05 4.73
N PHE A 713 -32.44 -27.28 3.63
CA PHE A 713 -32.42 -25.81 3.69
C PHE A 713 -33.61 -25.23 4.44
N LEU A 714 -34.81 -25.76 4.25
CA LEU A 714 -36.00 -25.32 4.98
C LEU A 714 -35.84 -25.46 6.51
N LEU A 715 -35.28 -26.59 6.97
CA LEU A 715 -34.96 -26.82 8.38
C LEU A 715 -33.85 -25.90 8.88
N ILE A 716 -32.81 -25.67 8.07
CA ILE A 716 -31.72 -24.73 8.40
C ILE A 716 -32.29 -23.32 8.59
N TYR A 717 -33.21 -22.87 7.73
CA TYR A 717 -33.88 -21.58 7.89
C TYR A 717 -34.72 -21.54 9.17
N GLU A 718 -35.44 -22.61 9.52
CA GLU A 718 -36.11 -22.71 10.83
C GLU A 718 -35.11 -22.47 11.98
N LEU A 719 -33.94 -23.13 11.95
CA LEU A 719 -32.93 -23.00 13.00
C LEU A 719 -32.33 -21.58 13.08
N ILE A 720 -32.01 -20.94 11.95
CA ILE A 720 -31.49 -19.55 11.92
C ILE A 720 -32.51 -18.60 12.57
N ASN A 721 -33.80 -18.76 12.26
CA ASN A 721 -34.89 -17.93 12.79
C ASN A 721 -35.28 -18.27 14.24
N GLY A 722 -34.53 -19.13 14.95
CA GLY A 722 -34.81 -19.44 16.35
C GLY A 722 -35.93 -20.45 16.60
N ILE A 723 -36.24 -21.28 15.61
CA ILE A 723 -37.28 -22.31 15.70
C ILE A 723 -36.65 -23.66 16.07
N GLY A 724 -37.23 -24.36 17.05
CA GLY A 724 -36.82 -25.71 17.40
C GLY A 724 -35.68 -25.81 18.43
N TRP A 725 -35.25 -24.70 19.02
CA TRP A 725 -34.27 -24.66 20.12
C TRP A 725 -34.60 -23.57 21.16
N ARG A 726 -34.08 -23.71 22.39
CA ARG A 726 -34.36 -22.78 23.51
C ARG A 726 -33.17 -21.89 23.89
N THR A 727 -31.96 -22.36 23.62
CA THR A 727 -30.71 -21.63 23.87
C THR A 727 -29.88 -21.61 22.59
N PRO A 728 -29.18 -20.51 22.26
CA PRO A 728 -28.37 -20.45 21.03
C PRO A 728 -27.35 -21.58 20.90
N LEU A 729 -26.75 -22.04 22.00
CA LEU A 729 -25.84 -23.20 21.99
C LEU A 729 -26.53 -24.50 21.56
N GLN A 730 -27.80 -24.69 21.90
CA GLN A 730 -28.61 -25.81 21.42
C GLN A 730 -28.89 -25.65 19.91
N GLY A 731 -29.20 -24.44 19.47
CA GLY A 731 -29.38 -24.12 18.05
C GLY A 731 -28.13 -24.44 17.24
N TYR A 732 -26.97 -23.97 17.68
CA TYR A 732 -25.66 -24.29 17.08
C TYR A 732 -25.42 -25.79 16.98
N ARG A 733 -25.66 -26.55 18.07
CA ARG A 733 -25.50 -28.01 18.04
C ARG A 733 -26.45 -28.68 17.04
N CYS A 734 -27.72 -28.28 16.99
CA CYS A 734 -28.65 -28.79 16.00
C CYS A 734 -28.20 -28.46 14.57
N PHE A 735 -27.65 -27.27 14.35
CA PHE A 735 -27.11 -26.80 13.08
C PHE A 735 -25.96 -27.70 12.61
N MET A 736 -24.97 -27.94 13.48
CA MET A 736 -23.82 -28.80 13.20
C MET A 736 -24.20 -30.27 13.05
N ASP A 737 -25.11 -30.78 13.89
CA ASP A 737 -25.61 -32.15 13.83
C ASP A 737 -26.29 -32.44 12.47
N VAL A 738 -27.10 -31.50 11.96
CA VAL A 738 -27.74 -31.62 10.63
C VAL A 738 -26.71 -31.53 9.51
N TRP A 739 -25.77 -30.60 9.61
CA TRP A 739 -24.71 -30.45 8.62
C TRP A 739 -23.91 -31.74 8.49
N MET A 740 -23.35 -32.24 9.59
CA MET A 740 -22.50 -33.45 9.60
C MET A 740 -23.23 -34.69 9.10
N ALA A 741 -24.52 -34.85 9.43
CA ALA A 741 -25.28 -36.02 9.03
C ALA A 741 -25.55 -36.12 7.52
N TYR A 742 -25.68 -34.98 6.82
CA TYR A 742 -26.00 -34.94 5.38
C TYR A 742 -24.84 -34.48 4.51
N ARG A 743 -23.69 -34.14 5.09
CA ARG A 743 -22.54 -33.57 4.38
C ARG A 743 -22.01 -34.45 3.25
N ASP A 744 -21.84 -35.75 3.50
CA ASP A 744 -21.32 -36.69 2.50
C ASP A 744 -22.28 -36.87 1.32
N GLN A 745 -23.59 -36.84 1.62
CA GLN A 745 -24.64 -36.95 0.61
C GLN A 745 -24.80 -35.66 -0.20
N TYR A 746 -24.61 -34.50 0.44
CA TYR A 746 -24.77 -33.18 -0.17
C TYR A 746 -23.58 -32.27 0.14
N PRO A 747 -22.43 -32.44 -0.54
CA PRO A 747 -21.24 -31.61 -0.33
C PRO A 747 -21.47 -30.11 -0.54
N LYS A 748 -22.50 -29.75 -1.32
CA LYS A 748 -22.93 -28.36 -1.56
C LYS A 748 -23.30 -27.59 -0.27
N LEU A 749 -23.61 -28.29 0.81
CA LEU A 749 -23.91 -27.68 2.11
C LEU A 749 -22.72 -26.86 2.65
N ASP A 750 -21.49 -27.27 2.35
CA ASP A 750 -20.27 -26.57 2.80
C ASP A 750 -20.18 -25.13 2.26
N TYR A 751 -20.77 -24.84 1.09
CA TYR A 751 -20.77 -23.48 0.52
C TYR A 751 -21.63 -22.49 1.32
N TYR A 752 -22.61 -22.97 2.07
CA TYR A 752 -23.56 -22.13 2.80
C TYR A 752 -23.34 -22.22 4.31
N LEU A 753 -23.21 -23.44 4.84
CA LEU A 753 -23.25 -23.67 6.27
C LEU A 753 -21.98 -23.22 6.98
N VAL A 754 -20.84 -23.12 6.31
CA VAL A 754 -19.61 -22.55 6.88
C VAL A 754 -19.85 -21.10 7.30
N ASP A 755 -20.30 -20.26 6.35
CA ASP A 755 -20.52 -18.83 6.58
C ASP A 755 -21.71 -18.58 7.51
N TRP A 756 -22.81 -19.33 7.33
CA TRP A 756 -23.99 -19.20 8.20
C TRP A 756 -23.72 -19.65 9.62
N THR A 757 -22.86 -20.65 9.85
CA THR A 757 -22.47 -21.06 11.20
C THR A 757 -21.62 -19.97 11.87
N ALA A 758 -20.66 -19.39 11.13
CA ALA A 758 -19.84 -18.28 11.64
C ALA A 758 -20.71 -17.07 12.00
N ASP A 759 -21.65 -16.70 11.13
CA ASP A 759 -22.63 -15.66 11.38
C ASP A 759 -23.47 -15.98 12.63
N PHE A 760 -23.96 -17.22 12.75
CA PHE A 760 -24.76 -17.66 13.89
C PHE A 760 -23.99 -17.59 15.21
N VAL A 761 -22.73 -18.04 15.23
CA VAL A 761 -21.84 -17.97 16.40
C VAL A 761 -21.62 -16.52 16.81
N TRP A 762 -21.36 -15.64 15.84
CA TRP A 762 -21.11 -14.22 16.08
C TRP A 762 -22.34 -13.49 16.63
N VAL A 763 -23.49 -13.57 15.95
CA VAL A 763 -24.70 -12.81 16.34
C VAL A 763 -25.25 -13.26 17.69
N ASN A 764 -25.03 -14.53 18.06
CA ASN A 764 -25.42 -15.07 19.35
C ASN A 764 -24.32 -14.99 20.43
N GLN A 765 -23.16 -14.38 20.11
CA GLN A 765 -22.02 -14.22 21.02
C GLN A 765 -21.59 -15.54 21.69
N LEU A 766 -21.61 -16.62 20.92
CA LEU A 766 -21.25 -17.95 21.41
C LEU A 766 -19.74 -18.03 21.61
N ASN A 767 -19.30 -18.47 22.80
CA ASN A 767 -17.90 -18.74 23.09
C ASN A 767 -17.50 -20.12 22.56
N ILE A 768 -17.45 -20.24 21.23
CA ILE A 768 -17.08 -21.45 20.51
C ILE A 768 -15.84 -21.12 19.70
N SER A 769 -14.83 -22.00 19.74
CA SER A 769 -13.63 -21.83 18.92
C SER A 769 -14.05 -21.85 17.45
N THR A 770 -13.72 -20.78 16.73
CA THR A 770 -13.92 -20.73 15.27
C THR A 770 -13.16 -21.87 14.59
N GLU A 771 -12.09 -22.40 15.20
CA GLU A 771 -11.29 -23.51 14.67
C GLU A 771 -12.11 -24.77 14.39
N GLU A 772 -13.10 -25.08 15.23
CA GLU A 772 -13.97 -26.24 15.01
C GLU A 772 -14.78 -26.05 13.73
N VAL A 773 -15.38 -24.86 13.51
CA VAL A 773 -16.16 -24.55 12.30
C VAL A 773 -15.24 -24.41 11.07
N LEU A 774 -14.04 -23.86 11.27
CA LEU A 774 -12.98 -23.65 10.26
C LEU A 774 -12.42 -24.97 9.72
N GLY A 775 -12.23 -25.96 10.60
CA GLY A 775 -11.60 -27.24 10.26
C GLY A 775 -12.40 -28.07 9.27
N PHE A 776 -13.68 -27.76 9.08
CA PHE A 776 -14.55 -28.53 8.18
C PHE A 776 -14.42 -28.11 6.71
N ALA A 777 -14.03 -26.89 6.35
CA ALA A 777 -14.02 -26.48 4.93
C ALA A 777 -12.87 -25.54 4.56
N SER A 778 -12.03 -25.97 3.61
CA SER A 778 -10.89 -25.20 3.09
C SER A 778 -11.25 -24.05 2.14
N SER A 779 -12.51 -23.88 1.74
CA SER A 779 -12.90 -22.99 0.63
C SER A 779 -14.18 -22.15 0.83
N GLY A 780 -14.84 -22.22 1.99
CA GLY A 780 -16.19 -21.64 2.20
C GLY A 780 -16.28 -20.27 2.90
N TRP A 781 -15.16 -19.65 3.29
CA TRP A 781 -15.17 -18.45 4.14
C TRP A 781 -15.36 -17.17 3.35
N SER A 782 -16.25 -16.29 3.82
CA SER A 782 -16.23 -14.88 3.39
C SER A 782 -14.88 -14.24 3.75
N SER A 783 -14.46 -13.23 2.98
CA SER A 783 -13.16 -12.58 3.16
C SER A 783 -12.96 -12.04 4.57
N GLU A 784 -14.03 -11.54 5.19
CA GLU A 784 -14.02 -10.90 6.50
C GLU A 784 -13.65 -11.88 7.61
N TRP A 785 -14.33 -13.03 7.64
CA TRP A 785 -14.09 -14.04 8.66
C TRP A 785 -12.69 -14.65 8.51
N ARG A 786 -12.26 -14.88 7.27
CA ARG A 786 -10.93 -15.42 6.98
C ARG A 786 -9.84 -14.49 7.49
N ASP A 787 -9.95 -13.20 7.18
CA ASP A 787 -8.97 -12.20 7.59
C ASP A 787 -8.93 -12.02 9.12
N MET A 788 -10.07 -12.09 9.80
CA MET A 788 -10.11 -12.04 11.27
C MET A 788 -9.45 -13.26 11.90
N GLU A 789 -9.70 -14.45 11.36
CA GLU A 789 -9.07 -15.67 11.84
C GLU A 789 -7.56 -15.66 11.59
N LEU A 790 -7.13 -15.31 10.38
CA LEU A 790 -5.71 -15.19 10.05
C LEU A 790 -5.01 -14.23 11.02
N LEU A 791 -5.63 -13.10 11.35
CA LEU A 791 -5.07 -12.16 12.33
C LEU A 791 -4.94 -12.79 13.72
N ARG A 792 -5.93 -13.58 14.15
CA ARG A 792 -5.88 -14.31 15.42
C ARG A 792 -4.73 -15.31 15.43
N LEU A 793 -4.60 -16.12 14.38
CA LEU A 793 -3.54 -17.13 14.24
C LEU A 793 -2.15 -16.49 14.19
N PHE A 794 -1.98 -15.38 13.45
CA PHE A 794 -0.72 -14.62 13.43
C PHE A 794 -0.36 -13.99 14.78
N ARG A 795 -1.34 -13.73 15.64
CA ARG A 795 -1.12 -13.17 16.99
C ARG A 795 -0.77 -14.22 18.04
N ALA A 796 -1.10 -15.50 17.81
CA ALA A 796 -0.77 -16.59 18.72
C ALA A 796 0.75 -16.67 18.99
N GLU A 797 1.12 -17.11 20.21
CA GLU A 797 2.52 -17.34 20.60
C GLU A 797 2.68 -18.74 21.22
N PRO A 798 3.33 -19.70 20.52
CA PRO A 798 3.96 -19.59 19.19
C PRO A 798 2.95 -19.40 18.05
N LEU A 799 3.43 -19.07 16.84
CA LEU A 799 2.59 -18.95 15.63
C LEU A 799 1.88 -20.29 15.34
N GLU A 800 0.54 -20.26 15.23
CA GLU A 800 -0.33 -21.43 15.08
C GLU A 800 -1.01 -21.49 13.70
N LEU A 801 -0.27 -21.32 12.60
CA LEU A 801 -0.87 -21.45 11.27
C LEU A 801 -1.02 -22.92 10.87
N SER A 802 -2.25 -23.37 10.62
CA SER A 802 -2.50 -24.68 10.02
C SER A 802 -2.04 -24.73 8.55
N TYR A 803 -1.83 -25.94 8.02
CA TYR A 803 -1.53 -26.12 6.59
C TYR A 803 -2.59 -25.46 5.69
N THR A 804 -3.88 -25.62 6.03
CA THR A 804 -4.99 -25.03 5.26
C THR A 804 -4.97 -23.50 5.28
N ALA A 805 -4.61 -22.87 6.41
CA ALA A 805 -4.48 -21.42 6.50
C ALA A 805 -3.30 -20.92 5.65
N ILE A 806 -2.17 -21.62 5.68
CA ILE A 806 -0.96 -21.28 4.93
C ILE A 806 -1.20 -21.36 3.41
N SER A 807 -1.77 -22.48 2.92
CA SER A 807 -2.11 -22.61 1.50
C SER A 807 -3.11 -21.55 1.05
N SER A 808 -4.02 -21.09 1.92
CA SER A 808 -4.96 -20.00 1.58
C SER A 808 -4.31 -18.61 1.47
N LEU A 809 -3.13 -18.42 2.06
CA LEU A 809 -2.33 -17.20 1.96
C LEU A 809 -1.40 -17.23 0.73
N SER A 810 -0.98 -18.42 0.31
CA SER A 810 -0.09 -18.62 -0.82
C SER A 810 -0.72 -18.19 -2.16
N ASN A 811 0.12 -17.77 -3.10
CA ASN A 811 -0.20 -17.62 -4.52
C ASN A 811 0.11 -18.92 -5.30
N TYR A 812 0.76 -19.88 -4.65
CA TYR A 812 1.11 -21.21 -5.17
C TYR A 812 0.23 -22.26 -4.49
N ASP A 813 -0.32 -23.22 -5.26
CA ASP A 813 -1.11 -24.33 -4.72
C ASP A 813 -0.28 -25.61 -4.71
N GLU A 814 0.22 -25.98 -3.53
CA GLU A 814 1.13 -27.11 -3.34
C GLU A 814 0.45 -28.43 -3.66
N ARG A 815 -0.88 -28.52 -3.48
CA ARG A 815 -1.68 -29.75 -3.63
C ARG A 815 -1.64 -30.32 -5.03
N ARG A 816 -1.24 -29.47 -5.95
CA ARG A 816 -1.22 -29.72 -7.38
C ARG A 816 0.19 -29.87 -7.92
N SER A 817 1.20 -29.73 -7.06
CA SER A 817 2.55 -30.18 -7.39
C SER A 817 2.57 -31.69 -7.52
N LYS A 818 3.35 -32.23 -8.47
CA LYS A 818 3.54 -33.68 -8.59
C LYS A 818 4.12 -34.29 -7.32
N PHE A 819 5.06 -33.58 -6.69
CA PHE A 819 5.63 -34.01 -5.43
C PHE A 819 4.53 -34.25 -4.39
N TYR A 820 3.58 -33.32 -4.19
CA TYR A 820 2.47 -33.52 -3.26
C TYR A 820 1.55 -34.69 -3.67
N ALA A 821 1.22 -34.82 -4.95
CA ALA A 821 0.32 -35.87 -5.45
C ALA A 821 0.88 -37.29 -5.28
N GLU A 822 2.20 -37.46 -5.45
CA GLU A 822 2.83 -38.78 -5.46
C GLU A 822 3.32 -39.24 -4.09
N SER A 823 4.19 -38.47 -3.44
CA SER A 823 4.92 -38.93 -2.23
C SER A 823 5.10 -37.88 -1.13
N GLY A 824 4.87 -36.60 -1.45
CA GLY A 824 5.18 -35.45 -0.61
C GLY A 824 4.04 -34.97 0.28
N LYS A 825 2.81 -35.47 0.12
CA LYS A 825 1.63 -35.01 0.87
C LYS A 825 1.84 -34.97 2.39
N GLU A 826 2.23 -36.11 2.97
CA GLU A 826 2.38 -36.23 4.43
C GLU A 826 3.47 -35.30 4.97
N VAL A 827 4.57 -35.18 4.22
CA VAL A 827 5.72 -34.35 4.58
C VAL A 827 5.37 -32.86 4.45
N ILE A 828 4.69 -32.46 3.38
CA ILE A 828 4.26 -31.08 3.17
C ILE A 828 3.30 -30.63 4.29
N GLU A 829 2.25 -31.40 4.56
CA GLU A 829 1.24 -31.04 5.56
C GLU A 829 1.84 -31.01 6.98
N ALA A 830 2.83 -31.85 7.26
CA ALA A 830 3.48 -31.92 8.57
C ALA A 830 4.53 -30.83 8.81
N TYR A 831 5.34 -30.48 7.80
CA TYR A 831 6.50 -29.61 8.00
C TYR A 831 6.30 -28.16 7.53
N ILE A 832 5.42 -27.84 6.57
CA ILE A 832 5.19 -26.45 6.16
C ILE A 832 4.72 -25.58 7.35
N PRO A 833 3.72 -25.99 8.16
CA PRO A 833 3.34 -25.26 9.37
C PRO A 833 4.50 -25.02 10.33
N LYS A 834 5.31 -26.06 10.57
CA LYS A 834 6.48 -25.99 11.46
C LYS A 834 7.53 -25.02 10.93
N VAL A 835 7.78 -25.02 9.62
CA VAL A 835 8.68 -24.08 8.96
C VAL A 835 8.19 -22.65 9.15
N MET A 836 6.89 -22.38 8.94
CA MET A 836 6.33 -21.04 9.16
C MET A 836 6.49 -20.57 10.61
N THR A 837 6.17 -21.43 11.59
CA THR A 837 6.36 -21.11 13.02
C THR A 837 7.83 -20.83 13.35
N MET A 838 8.76 -21.60 12.76
CA MET A 838 10.19 -21.45 12.95
C MET A 838 10.71 -20.14 12.32
N VAL A 839 10.29 -19.81 11.10
CA VAL A 839 10.64 -18.56 10.42
C VAL A 839 10.13 -17.35 11.21
N ASP A 840 8.89 -17.39 11.70
CA ASP A 840 8.33 -16.32 12.53
C ASP A 840 9.13 -16.11 13.83
N ALA A 841 9.49 -17.20 14.51
CA ALA A 841 10.31 -17.16 15.71
C ALA A 841 11.72 -16.60 15.45
N TYR A 842 12.32 -16.94 14.29
CA TYR A 842 13.59 -16.39 13.87
C TYR A 842 13.51 -14.88 13.62
N LEU A 843 12.48 -14.42 12.91
CA LEU A 843 12.25 -13.00 12.66
C LEU A 843 12.08 -12.24 13.98
N LYS A 844 11.26 -12.76 14.91
CA LYS A 844 11.10 -12.15 16.24
C LYS A 844 12.44 -12.03 16.98
N LYS A 845 13.31 -13.02 16.86
CA LYS A 845 14.61 -13.06 17.54
C LYS A 845 15.66 -12.14 16.91
N GLN A 846 15.78 -12.13 15.58
CA GLN A 846 16.82 -11.36 14.88
C GLN A 846 16.41 -9.92 14.58
N GLN A 847 15.13 -9.73 14.24
CA GLN A 847 14.59 -8.47 13.75
C GLN A 847 13.63 -7.82 14.74
N GLY A 848 13.35 -8.45 15.89
CA GLY A 848 12.46 -7.90 16.92
C GLY A 848 10.99 -7.79 16.50
N LEU A 849 10.66 -8.27 15.30
CA LEU A 849 9.33 -8.21 14.69
C LEU A 849 8.88 -9.61 14.28
N ARG A 850 7.61 -9.94 14.52
CA ARG A 850 6.98 -11.13 13.93
C ARG A 850 6.60 -10.89 12.47
N THR A 851 6.26 -11.97 11.76
CA THR A 851 5.89 -11.94 10.34
C THR A 851 4.80 -10.91 10.07
N ILE A 852 3.71 -10.92 10.85
CA ILE A 852 2.59 -10.00 10.63
C ILE A 852 2.97 -8.51 10.89
N GLU A 853 3.92 -8.27 11.78
CA GLU A 853 4.41 -6.92 12.11
C GLU A 853 5.39 -6.42 11.06
N LEU A 854 6.26 -7.29 10.54
CA LEU A 854 7.21 -6.99 9.47
C LEU A 854 6.49 -6.61 8.18
N PHE A 855 5.44 -7.36 7.82
CA PHE A 855 4.68 -7.10 6.60
C PHE A 855 3.59 -6.04 6.77
N ASN A 856 3.11 -5.79 7.99
CA ASN A 856 2.16 -4.72 8.32
C ASN A 856 1.05 -4.53 7.26
N PRO A 857 0.06 -5.45 7.18
CA PRO A 857 -1.00 -5.45 6.15
C PRO A 857 -1.97 -4.24 6.21
N GLY A 858 -1.67 -3.25 7.06
CA GLY A 858 -2.38 -2.00 7.19
C GLY A 858 -3.32 -1.95 8.39
N ALA A 859 -3.88 -0.78 8.64
CA ALA A 859 -4.83 -0.58 9.72
C ALA A 859 -6.13 -1.37 9.49
N PRO A 860 -6.76 -1.90 10.56
CA PRO A 860 -8.08 -2.49 10.47
C PRO A 860 -9.09 -1.52 9.85
N ARG A 861 -9.92 -2.01 8.93
CA ARG A 861 -10.95 -1.23 8.26
C ARG A 861 -12.32 -1.75 8.66
N GLN A 862 -13.26 -0.82 8.79
CA GLN A 862 -14.66 -1.18 8.94
C GLN A 862 -15.20 -1.69 7.60
N ARG A 863 -15.82 -2.87 7.62
CA ARG A 863 -16.49 -3.49 6.47
C ARG A 863 -17.89 -3.90 6.86
N GLU A 864 -18.83 -3.62 5.97
CA GLU A 864 -20.20 -4.09 6.09
C GLU A 864 -20.30 -5.50 5.49
N LYS A 865 -20.74 -6.48 6.30
CA LYS A 865 -21.03 -7.85 5.87
C LYS A 865 -22.52 -8.11 6.00
N THR A 866 -23.13 -8.71 4.97
CA THR A 866 -24.51 -9.21 5.02
C THR A 866 -24.58 -10.52 5.81
N LEU A 867 -25.45 -10.57 6.81
CA LEU A 867 -25.67 -11.76 7.63
C LEU A 867 -26.51 -12.80 6.88
N PHE A 868 -26.14 -14.07 7.04
CA PHE A 868 -26.79 -15.25 6.48
C PHE A 868 -27.10 -15.07 4.99
N GLN A 869 -26.10 -14.65 4.22
CA GLN A 869 -26.27 -14.34 2.80
C GLN A 869 -26.92 -15.52 2.06
N SER A 870 -27.96 -15.22 1.28
CA SER A 870 -28.78 -16.21 0.54
C SER A 870 -29.67 -17.13 1.39
N ALA A 871 -29.76 -16.94 2.71
CA ALA A 871 -30.73 -17.63 3.56
C ALA A 871 -32.07 -16.88 3.66
N VAL A 872 -33.16 -17.61 3.90
CA VAL A 872 -34.46 -17.03 4.21
C VAL A 872 -34.55 -16.82 5.73
N TYR A 873 -34.28 -15.61 6.20
CA TYR A 873 -34.45 -15.25 7.61
C TYR A 873 -35.00 -13.84 7.80
N ASP A 874 -35.71 -13.66 8.91
CA ASP A 874 -36.25 -12.37 9.30
C ASP A 874 -35.14 -11.45 9.83
N SER A 875 -34.80 -10.43 9.04
CA SER A 875 -33.76 -9.46 9.38
C SER A 875 -34.10 -8.60 10.60
N SER A 876 -35.34 -8.63 11.10
CA SER A 876 -35.68 -7.97 12.38
C SER A 876 -35.07 -8.67 13.60
N ILE A 877 -34.64 -9.93 13.47
CA ILE A 877 -34.05 -10.71 14.57
C ILE A 877 -32.60 -10.28 14.83
N TYR A 878 -31.76 -10.24 13.79
CA TYR A 878 -30.30 -9.99 13.92
C TYR A 878 -29.80 -8.75 13.16
N GLY A 879 -30.66 -8.09 12.37
CA GLY A 879 -30.25 -7.11 11.36
C GLY A 879 -29.89 -7.76 10.03
N GLN A 880 -29.86 -6.97 8.95
CA GLN A 880 -29.48 -7.44 7.61
C GLN A 880 -27.96 -7.46 7.40
N THR A 881 -27.25 -6.49 8.00
CA THR A 881 -25.81 -6.32 7.88
C THR A 881 -25.17 -6.03 9.23
N ILE A 882 -23.90 -6.42 9.36
CA ILE A 882 -23.04 -6.11 10.51
C ILE A 882 -21.80 -5.37 10.04
N VAL A 883 -21.26 -4.51 10.91
CA VAL A 883 -20.00 -3.81 10.66
C VAL A 883 -18.88 -4.53 11.40
N LEU A 884 -17.96 -5.12 10.66
CA LEU A 884 -16.78 -5.82 11.16
C LEU A 884 -15.54 -4.95 11.01
N THR A 885 -14.62 -5.04 11.97
CA THR A 885 -13.31 -4.37 11.90
C THR A 885 -12.26 -5.39 11.48
N VAL A 886 -11.80 -5.33 10.23
CA VAL A 886 -11.01 -6.39 9.59
C VAL A 886 -9.74 -5.82 8.95
N THR A 887 -8.62 -6.54 9.06
CA THR A 887 -7.36 -6.22 8.39
C THR A 887 -7.20 -7.09 7.15
N ASN A 888 -6.82 -6.55 6.00
CA ASN A 888 -6.76 -7.29 4.72
C ASN A 888 -5.55 -8.24 4.62
N ILE A 889 -5.51 -9.28 5.43
CA ILE A 889 -4.35 -10.20 5.48
C ILE A 889 -4.32 -11.11 4.24
N SER A 890 -5.45 -11.74 3.91
CA SER A 890 -5.57 -12.70 2.80
C SER A 890 -5.33 -12.08 1.41
N ARG A 891 -5.40 -10.75 1.30
CA ARG A 891 -5.16 -10.00 0.05
C ARG A 891 -3.90 -9.13 0.12
N HIS A 892 -3.10 -9.24 1.18
CA HIS A 892 -1.88 -8.46 1.32
C HIS A 892 -0.75 -9.04 0.47
N GLU A 893 -0.62 -8.51 -0.74
CA GLU A 893 0.33 -8.94 -1.78
C GLU A 893 1.74 -9.28 -1.24
N PRO A 894 2.45 -8.38 -0.53
CA PRO A 894 3.80 -8.67 -0.05
C PRO A 894 3.89 -9.86 0.93
N LEU A 895 2.86 -10.06 1.76
CA LEU A 895 2.82 -11.18 2.71
C LEU A 895 2.53 -12.49 1.98
N ARG A 896 1.61 -12.48 1.01
CA ARG A 896 1.28 -13.66 0.20
C ARG A 896 2.48 -14.14 -0.59
N ASP A 897 3.20 -13.21 -1.22
CA ASP A 897 4.43 -13.51 -1.94
C ASP A 897 5.49 -14.10 -1.02
N PHE A 898 5.70 -13.53 0.16
CA PHE A 898 6.63 -14.10 1.13
C PHE A 898 6.26 -15.52 1.56
N VAL A 899 4.99 -15.76 1.91
CA VAL A 899 4.50 -17.10 2.27
C VAL A 899 4.73 -18.08 1.12
N THR A 900 4.42 -17.67 -0.11
CA THR A 900 4.65 -18.45 -1.33
C THR A 900 6.13 -18.85 -1.47
N GLN A 901 7.05 -17.89 -1.28
CA GLN A 901 8.49 -18.16 -1.39
C GLN A 901 9.00 -19.07 -0.28
N VAL A 902 8.50 -18.92 0.95
CA VAL A 902 8.82 -19.83 2.07
C VAL A 902 8.36 -21.25 1.77
N ILE A 903 7.15 -21.41 1.22
CA ILE A 903 6.62 -22.72 0.84
C ILE A 903 7.46 -23.37 -0.26
N ARG A 904 7.74 -22.66 -1.36
CA ARG A 904 8.56 -23.20 -2.46
C ARG A 904 9.96 -23.58 -1.98
N ALA A 905 10.59 -22.77 -1.11
CA ALA A 905 11.88 -23.08 -0.51
C ALA A 905 11.83 -24.34 0.38
N ALA A 906 10.81 -24.44 1.24
CA ALA A 906 10.59 -25.60 2.09
C ALA A 906 10.36 -26.86 1.23
N GLU A 907 9.46 -26.81 0.25
CA GLU A 907 9.16 -27.92 -0.65
C GLU A 907 10.41 -28.38 -1.41
N ASN A 908 11.20 -27.47 -1.95
CA ASN A 908 12.47 -27.82 -2.60
C ASN A 908 13.41 -28.60 -1.70
N LYS A 909 13.49 -28.21 -0.42
CA LYS A 909 14.31 -28.94 0.54
C LYS A 909 13.69 -30.29 0.89
N LEU A 910 12.38 -30.38 1.03
CA LEU A 910 11.67 -31.64 1.26
C LEU A 910 11.85 -32.61 0.08
N ARG A 911 11.75 -32.13 -1.17
CA ARG A 911 12.05 -32.87 -2.40
C ARG A 911 13.46 -33.44 -2.35
N GLU A 912 14.45 -32.62 -2.01
CA GLU A 912 15.84 -33.06 -1.86
C GLU A 912 16.01 -34.15 -0.78
N LEU A 913 15.43 -33.96 0.39
CA LEU A 913 15.56 -34.90 1.53
C LEU A 913 14.82 -36.22 1.29
N THR A 914 13.75 -36.21 0.50
CA THR A 914 12.99 -37.41 0.10
C THR A 914 13.55 -38.07 -1.15
N GLY A 915 14.59 -37.49 -1.79
CA GLY A 915 15.22 -38.04 -2.99
C GLY A 915 14.45 -37.77 -4.28
N TYR A 916 13.49 -36.85 -4.27
CA TYR A 916 12.76 -36.41 -5.45
C TYR A 916 13.65 -35.51 -6.31
N LYS A 917 13.83 -35.88 -7.59
CA LYS A 917 14.89 -35.33 -8.45
C LYS A 917 14.64 -33.88 -8.91
N ASN A 918 13.38 -33.52 -9.11
CA ASN A 918 12.98 -32.26 -9.73
C ASN A 918 12.80 -31.17 -8.68
N LYS A 919 13.39 -29.99 -8.89
CA LYS A 919 13.25 -28.83 -7.99
C LYS A 919 12.35 -27.77 -8.62
N LEU A 920 11.49 -27.17 -7.79
CA LEU A 920 10.74 -25.96 -8.13
C LEU A 920 11.71 -24.81 -8.36
N ARG A 921 11.48 -24.08 -9.44
CA ARG A 921 12.37 -23.03 -9.91
C ARG A 921 11.89 -21.63 -9.50
N GLY A 922 12.77 -20.62 -9.51
CA GLY A 922 12.37 -19.21 -9.28
C GLY A 922 12.08 -18.85 -7.82
N VAL A 923 12.76 -19.51 -6.86
CA VAL A 923 12.65 -19.17 -5.43
C VAL A 923 13.46 -17.92 -5.12
N ALA A 924 12.80 -16.87 -4.64
CA ALA A 924 13.38 -15.57 -4.30
C ALA A 924 13.11 -15.27 -2.81
N LEU A 925 13.96 -15.80 -1.94
CA LEU A 925 13.90 -15.62 -0.48
C LEU A 925 15.20 -15.03 0.05
N ASP A 926 15.13 -14.35 1.20
CA ASP A 926 16.33 -13.88 1.89
C ASP A 926 17.28 -15.06 2.17
N PRO A 927 18.58 -14.97 1.82
CA PRO A 927 19.53 -16.08 1.96
C PRO A 927 19.66 -16.62 3.40
N GLU A 928 19.47 -15.76 4.41
CA GLU A 928 19.51 -16.19 5.81
C GLU A 928 18.31 -17.08 6.15
N ILE A 929 17.12 -16.71 5.67
CA ILE A 929 15.89 -17.47 5.88
C ILE A 929 15.94 -18.78 5.09
N ASP A 930 16.41 -18.77 3.85
CA ASP A 930 16.56 -19.99 3.04
C ASP A 930 17.52 -20.99 3.71
N THR A 931 18.67 -20.51 4.18
CA THR A 931 19.65 -21.32 4.91
C THR A 931 19.05 -21.88 6.21
N LEU A 932 18.25 -21.08 6.91
CA LEU A 932 17.57 -21.49 8.13
C LEU A 932 16.55 -22.60 7.87
N ILE A 933 15.71 -22.46 6.84
CA ILE A 933 14.75 -23.49 6.41
C ILE A 933 15.49 -24.79 6.11
N CYS A 934 16.57 -24.71 5.34
CA CYS A 934 17.39 -25.87 4.98
C CYS A 934 17.91 -26.62 6.21
N ARG A 935 18.55 -25.91 7.16
CA ARG A 935 19.10 -26.52 8.38
C ARG A 935 18.02 -27.08 9.31
N TYR A 936 16.87 -26.42 9.38
CA TYR A 936 15.75 -26.87 10.21
C TYR A 936 15.19 -28.20 9.71
N LEU A 937 14.88 -28.29 8.41
CA LEU A 937 14.31 -29.50 7.82
C LEU A 937 15.30 -30.68 7.85
N GLU A 938 16.59 -30.45 7.58
CA GLU A 938 17.64 -31.48 7.72
C GLU A 938 17.68 -32.08 9.12
N ARG A 939 17.54 -31.25 10.16
CA ARG A 939 17.57 -31.67 11.55
C ARG A 939 16.32 -32.45 11.93
N GLU A 940 15.13 -31.91 11.64
CA GLU A 940 13.86 -32.50 12.09
C GLU A 940 13.59 -33.84 11.38
N MET A 941 13.74 -33.89 10.04
CA MET A 941 13.58 -35.15 9.31
C MET A 941 14.68 -36.16 9.69
N GLY A 942 15.91 -35.71 9.93
CA GLY A 942 16.99 -36.57 10.41
C GLY A 942 16.75 -37.15 11.81
N GLN A 943 15.91 -36.52 12.64
CA GLN A 943 15.45 -37.07 13.91
C GLN A 943 14.30 -38.05 13.72
N ASP A 944 13.32 -37.73 12.88
CA ASP A 944 12.19 -38.63 12.60
C ASP A 944 12.66 -39.94 11.94
N ILE A 945 13.61 -39.90 10.99
CA ILE A 945 14.21 -41.10 10.38
C ILE A 945 14.93 -41.97 11.43
N LYS A 946 15.54 -41.37 12.47
CA LYS A 946 16.21 -42.10 13.56
C LYS A 946 15.23 -42.70 14.57
N ILE A 947 14.06 -42.09 14.76
CA ILE A 947 13.02 -42.56 15.68
C ILE A 947 12.25 -43.74 15.04
N THR A 948 11.94 -43.68 13.74
CA THR A 948 11.26 -44.78 13.03
C THR A 948 12.11 -46.04 12.87
N ALA A 949 13.44 -45.93 13.00
CA ALA A 949 14.36 -47.07 12.93
C ALA A 949 14.43 -47.92 14.22
N VAL A 950 13.74 -47.54 15.31
CA VAL A 950 13.86 -48.18 16.63
C VAL A 950 12.48 -48.63 17.17
N ASP A 951 11.97 -49.77 16.65
CA ASP A 951 11.25 -50.88 17.36
C ASP A 951 10.27 -51.66 16.44
N PRO A 952 9.94 -52.95 16.71
CA PRO A 952 10.78 -54.13 16.94
C PRO A 952 10.62 -55.18 15.81
N VAL A 953 11.66 -55.99 15.58
CA VAL A 953 11.67 -57.07 14.58
C VAL A 953 10.63 -58.15 14.90
N VAL A 954 9.50 -58.16 14.17
CA VAL A 954 8.60 -59.32 14.10
C VAL A 954 9.24 -60.37 13.18
N LYS A 955 9.80 -61.42 13.76
CA LYS A 955 10.26 -62.61 13.02
C LYS A 955 9.04 -63.35 12.46
N ILE A 956 8.77 -63.16 11.17
CA ILE A 956 7.87 -64.03 10.40
C ILE A 956 8.58 -65.38 10.23
N ASN A 957 7.94 -66.46 10.70
CA ASN A 957 8.48 -67.81 10.65
C ASN A 957 8.33 -68.37 9.23
N ALA A 958 9.45 -68.50 8.50
CA ALA A 958 9.50 -68.84 7.08
C ALA A 958 8.76 -70.14 6.72
N ASP A 959 8.69 -71.09 7.66
CA ASP A 959 8.08 -72.40 7.45
C ASP A 959 6.55 -72.35 7.23
N LYS A 960 5.86 -71.31 7.73
CA LYS A 960 4.39 -71.16 7.53
C LYS A 960 4.03 -70.48 6.21
N LEU A 961 4.94 -69.70 5.62
CA LEU A 961 4.70 -68.99 4.37
C LEU A 961 4.77 -69.95 3.17
N GLU A 962 5.68 -70.93 3.23
CA GLU A 962 5.85 -71.95 2.19
C GLU A 962 4.65 -72.92 2.10
N GLN A 963 3.99 -73.21 3.23
CA GLN A 963 2.74 -73.98 3.26
C GLN A 963 1.57 -73.24 2.61
N LEU A 964 1.44 -71.93 2.86
CA LEU A 964 0.36 -71.12 2.29
C LEU A 964 0.51 -70.90 0.78
N ILE A 965 1.75 -70.84 0.28
CA ILE A 965 2.02 -70.74 -1.17
C ILE A 965 1.71 -72.08 -1.86
N LYS A 966 2.11 -73.21 -1.27
CA LYS A 966 1.76 -74.55 -1.78
C LYS A 966 0.25 -74.81 -1.81
N ASP A 967 -0.46 -74.38 -0.78
CA ASP A 967 -1.91 -74.55 -0.70
C ASP A 967 -2.66 -73.67 -1.71
N SER A 968 -2.09 -72.50 -2.07
CA SER A 968 -2.68 -71.59 -3.06
C SER A 968 -2.42 -72.05 -4.51
N ASP A 969 -1.23 -72.56 -4.80
CA ASP A 969 -0.87 -73.09 -6.12
C ASP A 969 -1.64 -74.38 -6.47
N ALA A 970 -1.91 -75.24 -5.47
CA ALA A 970 -2.71 -76.45 -5.65
C ALA A 970 -4.18 -76.17 -6.01
N VAL A 971 -4.73 -75.04 -5.56
CA VAL A 971 -6.10 -74.62 -5.92
C VAL A 971 -6.15 -74.02 -7.33
N ARG A 972 -5.05 -73.38 -7.75
CA ARG A 972 -4.92 -72.75 -9.08
C ARG A 972 -4.76 -73.78 -10.20
N GLU A 973 -4.08 -74.88 -9.93
CA GLU A 973 -3.89 -75.99 -10.90
C GLU A 973 -5.15 -76.87 -11.07
N MET A 974 -6.05 -76.89 -10.08
CA MET A 974 -7.29 -77.68 -10.12
C MET A 974 -8.43 -77.03 -10.95
N LEU A 975 -8.25 -75.77 -11.38
CA LEU A 975 -9.29 -74.97 -12.05
C LEU A 975 -9.04 -74.72 -13.55
N THR A 976 -7.97 -75.25 -14.13
CA THR A 976 -7.62 -75.00 -15.53
C THR A 976 -7.54 -76.30 -16.35
N THR A 977 -8.69 -76.76 -16.84
CA THR A 977 -8.77 -77.67 -18.00
C THR A 977 -9.79 -77.19 -19.03
N GLU A 978 -9.22 -76.87 -20.20
CA GLU A 978 -9.69 -77.08 -21.59
C GLU A 978 -10.79 -76.19 -22.24
N ARG A 979 -10.29 -75.45 -23.25
CA ARG A 979 -10.72 -75.32 -24.68
C ARG A 979 -12.01 -74.59 -25.09
N ASN A 980 -11.77 -73.47 -25.78
CA ASN A 980 -12.25 -73.06 -27.12
C ASN A 980 -13.47 -73.78 -27.74
N GLU A 981 -14.46 -73.02 -28.22
CA GLU A 981 -14.72 -72.81 -29.68
C GLU A 981 -15.96 -71.92 -29.98
N THR A 982 -15.76 -71.04 -30.98
CA THR A 982 -16.69 -70.58 -32.06
C THR A 982 -17.76 -69.50 -31.86
N ASP A 983 -17.72 -68.60 -32.87
CA ASP A 983 -18.61 -67.51 -33.30
C ASP A 983 -20.12 -67.78 -33.25
N ASP A 984 -20.94 -66.72 -33.00
CA ASP A 984 -21.93 -66.27 -34.00
C ASP A 984 -22.53 -64.86 -33.72
N PHE A 985 -22.97 -64.24 -34.82
CA PHE A 985 -23.50 -62.88 -35.01
C PHE A 985 -24.84 -62.55 -34.30
N LYS A 986 -25.02 -61.29 -33.86
CA LYS A 986 -26.01 -60.28 -34.40
C LYS A 986 -26.25 -59.06 -33.48
N LYS A 987 -26.12 -57.85 -34.07
CA LYS A 987 -27.02 -56.66 -34.11
C LYS A 987 -28.01 -56.44 -32.93
N THR A 988 -28.26 -55.24 -32.39
CA THR A 988 -28.31 -53.87 -32.97
C THR A 988 -28.52 -52.82 -31.85
N ASP A 989 -27.98 -51.62 -32.09
CA ASP A 989 -28.46 -50.26 -31.76
C ASP A 989 -28.81 -49.83 -30.32
N ALA A 990 -28.67 -48.57 -29.92
CA ALA A 990 -27.83 -47.41 -30.27
C ALA A 990 -28.43 -46.28 -29.41
N THR A 991 -27.61 -45.55 -28.67
CA THR A 991 -27.86 -44.15 -28.33
C THR A 991 -26.53 -43.49 -28.08
N LEU A 992 -26.25 -42.49 -28.91
CA LEU A 992 -25.00 -41.75 -29.01
C LEU A 992 -24.72 -40.97 -27.72
N ASN A 993 -23.52 -41.16 -27.17
CA ASN A 993 -22.74 -40.14 -26.47
C ASN A 993 -21.26 -40.46 -26.72
N GLU A 994 -20.56 -39.55 -27.37
CA GLU A 994 -19.14 -39.63 -27.66
C GLU A 994 -18.33 -39.73 -26.36
N VAL A 995 -17.59 -40.84 -26.20
CA VAL A 995 -16.60 -41.03 -25.15
C VAL A 995 -15.25 -40.64 -25.73
N ALA A 996 -14.63 -39.58 -25.21
CA ALA A 996 -13.23 -39.28 -25.45
C ALA A 996 -12.38 -40.45 -24.92
N ALA A 997 -11.51 -41.01 -25.77
CA ALA A 997 -10.62 -42.11 -25.39
C ALA A 997 -9.74 -41.76 -24.20
N GLU A 998 -9.71 -42.60 -23.17
CA GLU A 998 -8.82 -42.46 -22.01
C GLU A 998 -7.38 -42.91 -22.39
N TRP A 999 -6.38 -42.03 -22.22
CA TRP A 999 -4.95 -42.36 -22.19
C TRP A 999 -4.56 -43.37 -21.10
N GLU A 1000 -4.28 -44.62 -21.49
CA GLU A 1000 -3.73 -45.64 -20.59
C GLU A 1000 -2.20 -45.50 -20.48
N ARG A 1001 -1.69 -45.55 -19.25
CA ARG A 1001 -0.25 -45.53 -18.94
C ARG A 1001 0.39 -46.86 -19.38
N PRO A 1002 1.51 -46.86 -20.15
CA PRO A 1002 2.12 -48.10 -20.62
C PRO A 1002 2.56 -49.02 -19.46
N GLU A 1003 2.24 -50.31 -19.55
CA GLU A 1003 2.48 -51.32 -18.50
C GLU A 1003 3.96 -51.45 -18.07
N ASP A 1004 4.92 -51.06 -18.93
CA ASP A 1004 6.37 -51.12 -18.68
C ASP A 1004 6.99 -49.81 -18.14
N THR A 1005 6.17 -48.82 -17.73
CA THR A 1005 6.66 -47.49 -17.26
C THR A 1005 7.03 -47.50 -15.77
N PRO A 1006 8.23 -47.02 -15.36
CA PRO A 1006 8.62 -46.94 -13.94
C PRO A 1006 7.63 -46.13 -13.10
N GLU A 1007 7.38 -46.55 -11.84
CA GLU A 1007 6.58 -45.79 -10.86
C GLU A 1007 7.03 -44.31 -10.78
N GLY A 1008 6.07 -43.37 -10.92
CA GLY A 1008 6.31 -41.93 -10.88
C GLY A 1008 6.50 -41.23 -12.25
N LEU A 1009 6.44 -41.97 -13.36
CA LEU A 1009 6.45 -41.39 -14.72
C LEU A 1009 5.12 -41.59 -15.43
N LEU A 1010 4.71 -40.59 -16.23
CA LEU A 1010 3.47 -40.57 -17.01
C LEU A 1010 2.21 -40.72 -16.14
N THR A 1011 2.23 -40.13 -14.95
CA THR A 1011 1.16 -40.20 -13.96
C THR A 1011 0.02 -39.23 -14.29
N GLU A 1012 0.33 -38.13 -14.99
CA GLU A 1012 -0.61 -37.05 -15.30
C GLU A 1012 -0.99 -36.97 -16.79
N LEU A 1013 -1.01 -38.10 -17.50
CA LEU A 1013 -1.32 -38.15 -18.95
C LEU A 1013 -2.71 -37.56 -19.26
N GLN A 1014 -3.71 -37.87 -18.42
CA GLN A 1014 -5.08 -37.39 -18.64
C GLN A 1014 -5.20 -35.88 -18.45
N PRO A 1015 -4.77 -35.28 -17.32
CA PRO A 1015 -4.92 -33.84 -17.16
C PRO A 1015 -4.00 -33.05 -18.09
N MET A 1016 -2.80 -33.56 -18.40
CA MET A 1016 -1.93 -32.93 -19.39
C MET A 1016 -2.53 -32.96 -20.80
N SER A 1017 -3.18 -34.06 -21.20
CA SER A 1017 -3.88 -34.11 -22.49
C SER A 1017 -5.00 -33.07 -22.57
N LYS A 1018 -5.72 -32.82 -21.47
CA LYS A 1018 -6.75 -31.78 -21.38
C LYS A 1018 -6.17 -30.37 -21.50
N VAL A 1019 -5.01 -30.11 -20.86
CA VAL A 1019 -4.27 -28.87 -21.04
C VAL A 1019 -3.92 -28.70 -22.51
N LEU A 1020 -3.22 -29.67 -23.12
CA LEU A 1020 -2.77 -29.60 -24.51
C LEU A 1020 -3.93 -29.43 -25.50
N ASN A 1021 -5.07 -30.09 -25.28
CA ASN A 1021 -6.27 -29.93 -26.10
C ASN A 1021 -6.95 -28.56 -25.97
N SER A 1022 -6.67 -27.83 -24.89
CA SER A 1022 -7.22 -26.48 -24.64
C SER A 1022 -6.26 -25.37 -25.09
N LEU A 1023 -5.05 -25.72 -25.54
CA LEU A 1023 -4.06 -24.76 -26.00
C LEU A 1023 -4.31 -24.38 -27.48
N SER A 1024 -4.14 -23.10 -27.80
CA SER A 1024 -4.06 -22.62 -29.17
C SER A 1024 -2.78 -23.09 -29.88
N ASP A 1025 -2.78 -23.04 -31.21
CA ASP A 1025 -1.61 -23.40 -32.03
C ASP A 1025 -0.35 -22.59 -31.67
N GLY A 1026 -0.53 -21.33 -31.24
CA GLY A 1026 0.56 -20.48 -30.75
C GLY A 1026 1.16 -20.97 -29.45
N GLN A 1027 0.33 -21.44 -28.51
CA GLN A 1027 0.75 -21.97 -27.21
C GLN A 1027 1.39 -23.36 -27.35
N ILE A 1028 0.89 -24.21 -28.25
CA ILE A 1028 1.51 -25.49 -28.60
C ILE A 1028 2.88 -25.27 -29.26
N SER A 1029 2.97 -24.29 -30.17
CA SER A 1029 4.24 -23.91 -30.80
C SER A 1029 5.27 -23.41 -29.77
N LEU A 1030 4.81 -22.74 -28.71
CA LEU A 1030 5.65 -22.31 -27.60
C LEU A 1030 6.21 -23.49 -26.79
N LEU A 1031 5.36 -24.47 -26.43
CA LEU A 1031 5.82 -25.67 -25.73
C LEU A 1031 6.76 -26.55 -26.58
N LYS A 1032 6.51 -26.69 -27.88
CA LYS A 1032 7.43 -27.38 -28.82
C LYS A 1032 8.75 -26.64 -29.01
N ALA A 1033 8.75 -25.32 -28.92
CA ALA A 1033 9.98 -24.56 -28.91
C ALA A 1033 10.79 -24.89 -27.65
N LEU A 1034 10.14 -24.85 -26.47
CA LEU A 1034 10.74 -25.23 -25.19
C LEU A 1034 11.29 -26.66 -25.23
N GLU A 1035 10.55 -27.64 -25.77
CA GLU A 1035 11.02 -29.02 -25.99
C GLU A 1035 12.34 -29.07 -26.78
N LYS A 1036 12.43 -28.36 -27.91
CA LYS A 1036 13.66 -28.27 -28.73
C LYS A 1036 14.81 -27.59 -28.00
N GLY A 1037 14.51 -26.73 -27.03
CA GLY A 1037 15.45 -26.12 -26.10
C GLY A 1037 15.75 -26.99 -24.88
N ASN A 1038 15.43 -28.28 -24.90
CA ASN A 1038 15.57 -29.17 -23.74
C ASN A 1038 14.82 -28.66 -22.50
N TRP A 1039 13.64 -28.08 -22.73
CA TRP A 1039 12.70 -27.52 -21.76
C TRP A 1039 13.19 -26.31 -20.96
N GLU A 1040 14.36 -25.76 -21.30
CA GLU A 1040 14.96 -24.58 -20.67
C GLU A 1040 15.55 -23.68 -21.76
N MET A 1041 15.01 -22.47 -21.90
CA MET A 1041 15.58 -21.47 -22.81
C MET A 1041 15.63 -20.10 -22.17
N GLU A 1042 16.64 -19.31 -22.54
CA GLU A 1042 16.60 -17.88 -22.25
C GLU A 1042 15.37 -17.26 -22.94
N GLU A 1043 14.71 -16.32 -22.29
CA GLU A 1043 13.53 -15.61 -22.81
C GLU A 1043 13.83 -15.04 -24.21
N TYR A 1044 15.05 -14.57 -24.43
CA TYR A 1044 15.48 -14.08 -25.74
C TYR A 1044 15.55 -15.18 -26.82
N GLU A 1045 15.90 -16.42 -26.47
CA GLU A 1045 16.00 -17.56 -27.39
C GLU A 1045 14.61 -18.08 -27.72
N LEU A 1046 13.74 -18.18 -26.70
CA LEU A 1046 12.34 -18.54 -26.90
C LEU A 1046 11.61 -17.49 -27.75
N LEU A 1047 11.87 -16.20 -27.48
CA LEU A 1047 11.40 -15.10 -28.30
C LEU A 1047 11.86 -15.29 -29.75
N GLN A 1048 13.06 -15.81 -30.04
CA GLN A 1048 13.53 -15.97 -31.42
C GLN A 1048 12.85 -17.11 -32.18
N VAL A 1049 12.32 -18.11 -31.46
CA VAL A 1049 11.71 -19.30 -32.06
C VAL A 1049 10.19 -19.14 -32.23
N VAL A 1050 9.50 -18.53 -31.27
CA VAL A 1050 8.02 -18.41 -31.23
C VAL A 1050 7.57 -16.97 -31.57
N GLY A 1051 8.43 -15.99 -31.29
CA GLY A 1051 8.27 -14.56 -31.58
C GLY A 1051 7.38 -13.77 -30.60
N GLU A 1052 7.66 -12.48 -30.43
CA GLU A 1052 7.21 -11.53 -29.38
C GLU A 1052 5.71 -11.26 -29.08
N LEU A 1053 4.71 -11.77 -29.81
CA LEU A 1053 3.34 -11.40 -29.47
C LEU A 1053 2.89 -12.27 -28.30
N MET A 1054 2.90 -11.65 -27.12
CA MET A 1054 2.24 -12.14 -25.92
C MET A 1054 2.85 -13.42 -25.33
N ILE A 1055 4.16 -13.66 -25.42
CA ILE A 1055 4.78 -14.83 -24.73
C ILE A 1055 4.45 -14.83 -23.24
N ALA A 1056 4.57 -13.67 -22.56
CA ALA A 1056 4.17 -13.56 -21.16
C ALA A 1056 2.70 -13.91 -20.94
N LEU A 1057 1.78 -13.41 -21.77
CA LEU A 1057 0.36 -13.71 -21.69
C LEU A 1057 0.02 -15.14 -22.11
N GLN A 1058 0.73 -15.73 -23.06
CA GLN A 1058 0.60 -17.13 -23.46
C GLN A 1058 1.13 -18.05 -22.37
N ILE A 1059 2.22 -17.67 -21.71
CA ILE A 1059 2.73 -18.35 -20.51
C ILE A 1059 1.71 -18.22 -19.38
N ASP A 1060 1.13 -17.03 -19.17
CA ASP A 1060 0.09 -16.81 -18.18
C ASP A 1060 -1.18 -17.62 -18.49
N ASP A 1061 -1.57 -17.73 -19.77
CA ASP A 1061 -2.73 -18.50 -20.22
C ASP A 1061 -2.48 -20.01 -20.12
N ILE A 1062 -1.30 -20.48 -20.57
CA ILE A 1062 -0.85 -21.87 -20.40
C ILE A 1062 -0.79 -22.19 -18.91
N ASN A 1063 -0.22 -21.30 -18.11
CA ASN A 1063 -0.15 -21.48 -16.67
C ASN A 1063 -1.51 -21.37 -16.02
N ALA A 1064 -2.46 -20.57 -16.50
CA ALA A 1064 -3.81 -20.52 -15.98
C ALA A 1064 -4.57 -21.82 -16.28
N LEU A 1065 -4.38 -22.38 -17.49
CA LEU A 1065 -4.94 -23.68 -17.89
C LEU A 1065 -4.28 -24.84 -17.15
N ALA A 1066 -2.95 -24.82 -17.04
CA ALA A 1066 -2.18 -25.76 -16.25
C ALA A 1066 -2.60 -25.68 -14.79
N LEU A 1067 -2.64 -24.49 -14.20
CA LEU A 1067 -3.16 -24.24 -12.86
C LEU A 1067 -4.64 -24.61 -12.74
N ASN A 1068 -5.42 -24.78 -13.80
CA ASN A 1068 -6.78 -25.32 -13.66
C ASN A 1068 -6.78 -26.85 -13.64
N GLN A 1069 -6.09 -27.47 -14.62
CA GLN A 1069 -6.15 -28.91 -14.89
C GLN A 1069 -5.11 -29.74 -14.12
N LEU A 1070 -3.86 -29.30 -14.11
CA LEU A 1070 -2.72 -29.91 -13.39
C LEU A 1070 -2.56 -29.30 -12.00
N GLY A 1071 -2.93 -28.02 -11.91
CA GLY A 1071 -2.92 -27.18 -10.74
C GLY A 1071 -1.56 -26.64 -10.29
N SER A 1072 -0.47 -27.05 -10.91
CA SER A 1072 0.82 -26.35 -10.82
C SER A 1072 0.97 -25.40 -12.01
N LEU A 1073 1.90 -24.44 -11.87
CA LEU A 1073 2.46 -23.76 -13.03
C LEU A 1073 3.18 -24.81 -13.88
N LEU A 1074 3.01 -24.73 -15.20
CA LEU A 1074 3.70 -25.59 -16.15
C LEU A 1074 5.01 -24.93 -16.62
N ILE A 1075 5.04 -23.60 -16.67
CA ILE A 1075 6.16 -22.80 -17.13
C ILE A 1075 6.53 -21.78 -16.04
N VAL A 1076 7.82 -21.66 -15.73
CA VAL A 1076 8.36 -20.79 -14.67
C VAL A 1076 9.54 -19.97 -15.15
N HIS A 1077 9.77 -18.82 -14.49
CA HIS A 1077 10.85 -17.90 -14.80
C HIS A 1077 11.99 -18.00 -13.77
N GLU A 1078 13.22 -18.18 -14.23
CA GLU A 1078 14.45 -18.06 -13.43
C GLU A 1078 15.41 -17.03 -14.02
N GLY A 1079 15.40 -15.82 -13.44
CA GLY A 1079 16.19 -14.72 -13.98
C GLY A 1079 15.71 -14.33 -15.37
N LEU A 1080 16.48 -14.66 -16.41
CA LEU A 1080 16.12 -14.45 -17.82
C LEU A 1080 15.68 -15.76 -18.53
N LYS A 1081 15.66 -16.90 -17.84
CA LYS A 1081 15.29 -18.19 -18.42
C LYS A 1081 13.82 -18.51 -18.21
N ILE A 1082 13.21 -19.09 -19.24
CA ILE A 1082 11.88 -19.68 -19.26
C ILE A 1082 12.06 -21.19 -19.27
N ILE A 1083 11.54 -21.84 -18.25
CA ILE A 1083 11.71 -23.27 -18.04
C ILE A 1083 10.36 -23.93 -17.87
N VAL A 1084 10.14 -25.08 -18.52
CA VAL A 1084 9.00 -25.96 -18.23
C VAL A 1084 9.34 -26.77 -16.99
N GLU A 1085 8.43 -26.79 -16.02
CA GLU A 1085 8.59 -27.53 -14.77
C GLU A 1085 8.99 -28.98 -15.05
N ASP A 1086 10.11 -29.41 -14.45
CA ASP A 1086 10.73 -30.72 -14.67
C ASP A 1086 9.74 -31.86 -14.44
N ASP A 1087 8.82 -31.64 -13.51
CA ASP A 1087 7.75 -32.54 -13.15
C ASP A 1087 6.97 -32.98 -14.38
N TYR A 1088 6.56 -32.09 -15.28
CA TYR A 1088 5.60 -32.41 -16.36
C TYR A 1088 6.24 -32.71 -17.72
N ARG A 1089 7.57 -32.80 -17.79
CA ARG A 1089 8.29 -32.94 -19.06
C ARG A 1089 8.07 -34.31 -19.68
N ASP A 1090 7.98 -35.36 -18.87
CA ASP A 1090 7.78 -36.72 -19.33
C ASP A 1090 6.38 -36.91 -19.95
N GLU A 1091 5.31 -36.36 -19.37
CA GLU A 1091 4.00 -36.38 -20.05
C GLU A 1091 3.99 -35.52 -21.30
N LEU A 1092 4.64 -34.36 -21.29
CA LEU A 1092 4.73 -33.52 -22.49
C LEU A 1092 5.49 -34.23 -23.61
N GLU A 1093 6.61 -34.89 -23.31
CA GLU A 1093 7.37 -35.68 -24.28
C GLU A 1093 6.54 -36.86 -24.78
N TYR A 1094 5.91 -37.63 -23.87
CA TYR A 1094 5.10 -38.77 -24.26
C TYR A 1094 3.88 -38.36 -25.09
N LEU A 1095 3.19 -37.28 -24.70
CA LEU A 1095 2.04 -36.77 -25.44
C LEU A 1095 2.48 -36.12 -26.74
N PHE A 1096 3.59 -35.38 -26.85
CA PHE A 1096 4.02 -34.87 -28.15
C PHE A 1096 4.42 -35.98 -29.15
N ILE A 1097 4.80 -37.16 -28.66
CA ILE A 1097 5.10 -38.34 -29.47
C ILE A 1097 3.83 -39.11 -29.86
N HIS A 1098 2.86 -39.28 -28.94
CA HIS A 1098 1.71 -40.17 -29.10
C HIS A 1098 0.38 -39.45 -29.36
N HIS A 1099 0.29 -38.18 -28.97
CA HIS A 1099 -0.82 -37.27 -29.26
C HIS A 1099 -0.65 -36.78 -30.70
N LYS A 1100 -1.41 -37.37 -31.62
CA LYS A 1100 -1.83 -36.61 -32.79
C LYS A 1100 -2.66 -35.47 -32.24
N PHE A 1101 -2.12 -34.25 -32.25
CA PHE A 1101 -2.93 -33.05 -32.06
C PHE A 1101 -4.20 -33.26 -32.88
N VAL A 1102 -5.34 -33.25 -32.20
CA VAL A 1102 -6.62 -33.11 -32.87
C VAL A 1102 -6.59 -31.70 -33.44
N ASN A 1103 -5.85 -31.51 -34.53
CA ASN A 1103 -6.30 -30.62 -35.58
C ASN A 1103 -7.76 -31.05 -35.79
N GLY A 1104 -8.69 -30.11 -35.68
CA GLY A 1104 -10.03 -30.30 -36.19
C GLY A 1104 -10.00 -30.48 -37.70
N GLU A 1105 -9.37 -31.54 -38.19
CA GLU A 1105 -9.70 -32.24 -39.42
C GLU A 1105 -10.79 -33.26 -39.06
N TYR A 1106 -11.92 -32.76 -38.56
CA TYR A 1106 -13.13 -33.12 -39.27
C TYR A 1106 -13.18 -32.13 -40.43
N GLU A 1107 -12.51 -32.46 -41.54
CA GLU A 1107 -12.94 -31.95 -42.83
C GLU A 1107 -14.34 -32.53 -43.05
N CYS A 1108 -15.35 -31.83 -42.55
CA CYS A 1108 -16.63 -31.84 -43.23
C CYS A 1108 -16.42 -30.90 -44.40
N GLU A 1109 -15.90 -31.41 -45.52
CA GLU A 1109 -15.69 -30.62 -46.71
C GLU A 1109 -17.08 -30.31 -47.27
N LEU A 1110 -17.56 -29.09 -47.05
CA LEU A 1110 -18.80 -28.61 -47.66
C LEU A 1110 -18.58 -28.49 -49.16
N VAL A 1111 -19.08 -29.48 -49.90
CA VAL A 1111 -18.97 -29.51 -51.35
C VAL A 1111 -20.26 -28.96 -51.94
N TRP A 1112 -20.11 -27.94 -52.79
CA TRP A 1112 -21.18 -27.53 -53.69
C TRP A 1112 -21.10 -28.39 -54.96
N GLU A 1113 -21.93 -29.44 -55.05
CA GLU A 1113 -21.94 -30.32 -56.22
C GLU A 1113 -22.63 -29.64 -57.42
N ILE A 1114 -21.83 -29.00 -58.26
CA ILE A 1114 -22.30 -28.36 -59.50
C ILE A 1114 -22.40 -29.43 -60.59
N ALA A 1115 -23.61 -29.71 -61.06
CA ALA A 1115 -23.83 -30.66 -62.15
C ALA A 1115 -23.14 -30.19 -63.44
N THR A 1116 -22.66 -31.11 -64.27
CA THR A 1116 -21.95 -30.81 -65.55
C THR A 1116 -22.78 -30.03 -66.58
N ASN A 1117 -24.08 -29.80 -66.34
CA ASN A 1117 -25.01 -29.01 -67.16
C ASN A 1117 -25.57 -27.76 -66.43
N SER A 1118 -24.91 -27.30 -65.36
CA SER A 1118 -25.33 -26.11 -64.61
C SER A 1118 -25.16 -24.83 -65.43
N GLU A 1119 -25.94 -23.79 -65.12
CA GLU A 1119 -25.76 -22.48 -65.76
C GLU A 1119 -24.34 -21.93 -65.50
N PRO A 1120 -23.68 -21.31 -66.50
CA PRO A 1120 -22.30 -20.84 -66.37
C PRO A 1120 -22.10 -19.82 -65.23
N VAL A 1121 -23.16 -19.14 -64.82
CA VAL A 1121 -23.18 -18.19 -63.71
C VAL A 1121 -22.96 -18.89 -62.36
N VAL A 1122 -23.52 -20.09 -62.16
CA VAL A 1122 -23.38 -20.86 -60.92
C VAL A 1122 -21.93 -21.32 -60.72
N GLN A 1123 -21.28 -21.70 -61.81
CA GLN A 1123 -19.88 -22.15 -61.79
C GLN A 1123 -18.92 -20.97 -61.50
N GLN A 1124 -19.18 -19.80 -62.07
CA GLN A 1124 -18.42 -18.58 -61.77
C GLN A 1124 -18.59 -18.11 -60.32
N LEU A 1125 -19.81 -18.20 -59.77
CA LEU A 1125 -20.05 -17.85 -58.37
C LEU A 1125 -19.32 -18.81 -57.43
N SER A 1126 -19.36 -20.12 -57.69
CA SER A 1126 -18.63 -21.11 -56.88
C SER A 1126 -17.13 -20.93 -56.90
N ASP A 1127 -16.55 -20.47 -58.02
CA ASP A 1127 -15.10 -20.21 -58.11
C ASP A 1127 -14.67 -18.99 -57.30
N LEU A 1128 -15.60 -18.06 -57.00
CA LEU A 1128 -15.36 -16.85 -56.21
C LEU A 1128 -15.58 -17.04 -54.71
N LEU A 1129 -16.39 -18.02 -54.32
CA LEU A 1129 -16.72 -18.29 -52.92
C LEU A 1129 -15.66 -19.18 -52.25
N ARG A 1130 -15.27 -18.80 -51.04
CA ARG A 1130 -14.32 -19.55 -50.20
C ARG A 1130 -15.03 -20.59 -49.33
N PRO A 1131 -14.33 -21.58 -48.76
CA PRO A 1131 -14.94 -22.61 -47.90
C PRO A 1131 -15.77 -22.02 -46.75
N GLU A 1132 -15.32 -20.90 -46.17
CA GLU A 1132 -16.03 -20.20 -45.09
C GLU A 1132 -17.32 -19.54 -45.57
N HIS A 1133 -17.38 -19.12 -46.83
CA HIS A 1133 -18.60 -18.59 -47.45
C HIS A 1133 -19.64 -19.70 -47.66
N LEU A 1134 -19.18 -20.91 -48.03
CA LEU A 1134 -20.03 -22.08 -48.18
C LEU A 1134 -20.61 -22.53 -46.83
N GLU A 1135 -19.85 -22.44 -45.74
CA GLU A 1135 -20.36 -22.70 -44.38
C GLU A 1135 -21.49 -21.74 -43.98
N VAL A 1136 -21.32 -20.43 -44.22
CA VAL A 1136 -22.38 -19.45 -43.92
C VAL A 1136 -23.62 -19.67 -44.80
N LEU A 1137 -23.44 -19.96 -46.09
CA LEU A 1137 -24.55 -20.30 -47.00
C LEU A 1137 -25.26 -21.60 -46.60
N PHE A 1138 -24.52 -22.60 -46.11
CA PHE A 1138 -25.09 -23.86 -45.62
C PHE A 1138 -25.87 -23.67 -44.32
N ALA A 1139 -25.34 -22.90 -43.38
CA ALA A 1139 -26.03 -22.54 -42.15
C ALA A 1139 -27.33 -21.77 -42.44
N LEU A 1140 -27.26 -20.76 -43.31
CA LEU A 1140 -28.42 -19.96 -43.73
C LEU A 1140 -29.49 -20.79 -44.45
N LYS A 1141 -29.09 -21.72 -45.31
CA LYS A 1141 -29.99 -22.67 -45.99
C LYS A 1141 -30.75 -23.56 -45.00
N ASN A 1142 -30.12 -23.94 -43.89
CA ASN A 1142 -30.70 -24.80 -42.86
C ASN A 1142 -31.50 -24.01 -41.79
N GLY A 1143 -31.69 -22.70 -41.97
CA GLY A 1143 -32.48 -21.87 -41.08
C GLY A 1143 -31.75 -21.46 -39.79
N ALA A 1144 -30.41 -21.43 -39.82
CA ALA A 1144 -29.57 -21.03 -38.69
C ALA A 1144 -29.89 -19.61 -38.20
N ALA A 1145 -29.82 -19.40 -36.88
CA ALA A 1145 -29.98 -18.08 -36.29
C ALA A 1145 -28.70 -17.25 -36.43
N MET A 1146 -28.81 -15.91 -36.40
CA MET A 1146 -27.66 -15.00 -36.53
C MET A 1146 -26.53 -15.28 -35.51
N PHE A 1147 -26.86 -15.84 -34.34
CA PHE A 1147 -25.89 -16.29 -33.34
C PHE A 1147 -24.99 -17.44 -33.81
N GLU A 1148 -25.46 -18.34 -34.66
CA GLU A 1148 -24.66 -19.44 -35.20
C GLU A 1148 -23.70 -18.93 -36.29
N ILE A 1149 -24.14 -17.95 -37.08
CA ILE A 1149 -23.29 -17.22 -38.04
C ILE A 1149 -22.22 -16.42 -37.28
N GLN A 1150 -22.57 -15.86 -36.12
CA GLN A 1150 -21.60 -15.21 -35.22
C GLN A 1150 -20.51 -16.17 -34.75
N GLN A 1151 -20.82 -17.42 -34.44
CA GLN A 1151 -19.80 -18.40 -34.07
C GLN A 1151 -18.85 -18.75 -35.22
N ILE A 1152 -19.37 -18.85 -36.46
CA ILE A 1152 -18.55 -19.08 -37.66
C ILE A 1152 -17.63 -17.86 -37.88
N ALA A 1153 -18.15 -16.64 -37.76
CA ALA A 1153 -17.38 -15.42 -37.91
C ALA A 1153 -16.32 -15.26 -36.81
N ASP A 1154 -16.64 -15.59 -35.56
CA ASP A 1154 -15.72 -15.55 -34.42
C ASP A 1154 -14.57 -16.56 -34.61
N ARG A 1155 -14.86 -17.76 -35.14
CA ARG A 1155 -13.85 -18.78 -35.47
C ARG A 1155 -12.83 -18.29 -36.50
N ILE A 1156 -13.26 -17.46 -37.44
CA ILE A 1156 -12.44 -16.91 -38.53
C ILE A 1156 -11.86 -15.52 -38.15
N GLY A 1157 -12.29 -14.96 -37.01
CA GLY A 1157 -11.85 -13.64 -36.53
C GLY A 1157 -12.40 -12.46 -37.34
N THR A 1158 -13.63 -12.57 -37.85
CA THR A 1158 -14.34 -11.54 -38.63
C THR A 1158 -15.73 -11.24 -38.04
N MET A 1159 -16.45 -10.27 -38.61
CA MET A 1159 -17.83 -9.95 -38.25
C MET A 1159 -18.80 -10.63 -39.24
N PRO A 1160 -19.96 -11.18 -38.79
CA PRO A 1160 -20.93 -11.84 -39.66
C PRO A 1160 -21.38 -11.01 -40.86
N GLU A 1161 -21.55 -9.70 -40.65
CA GLU A 1161 -21.98 -8.77 -41.68
C GLU A 1161 -20.95 -8.70 -42.82
N LEU A 1162 -19.66 -8.79 -42.50
CA LEU A 1162 -18.60 -8.77 -43.51
C LEU A 1162 -18.58 -10.04 -44.37
N ILE A 1163 -18.88 -11.20 -43.80
CA ILE A 1163 -18.95 -12.45 -44.57
C ILE A 1163 -20.17 -12.42 -45.49
N ILE A 1164 -21.30 -11.94 -45.01
CA ILE A 1164 -22.53 -11.77 -45.79
C ILE A 1164 -22.32 -10.75 -46.91
N ASP A 1165 -21.64 -9.64 -46.63
CA ASP A 1165 -21.27 -8.64 -47.64
C ASP A 1165 -20.36 -9.23 -48.72
N GLU A 1166 -19.35 -10.04 -48.36
CA GLU A 1166 -18.48 -10.70 -49.34
C GLU A 1166 -19.22 -11.72 -50.22
N ILE A 1167 -20.19 -12.46 -49.66
CA ILE A 1167 -21.06 -13.38 -50.42
C ILE A 1167 -21.94 -12.60 -51.40
N ASN A 1168 -22.52 -11.49 -50.94
CA ASN A 1168 -23.36 -10.62 -51.77
C ASN A 1168 -22.55 -9.86 -52.83
N ASP A 1169 -21.31 -9.48 -52.55
CA ASP A 1169 -20.41 -8.87 -53.54
C ASP A 1169 -20.07 -9.88 -54.65
N ALA A 1170 -19.78 -11.13 -54.30
CA ALA A 1170 -19.56 -12.21 -55.26
C ALA A 1170 -20.82 -12.54 -56.08
N SER A 1171 -22.01 -12.50 -55.46
CA SER A 1171 -23.28 -12.69 -56.17
C SER A 1171 -23.62 -11.52 -57.08
N MET A 1172 -23.29 -10.29 -56.68
CA MET A 1172 -23.50 -9.10 -57.49
C MET A 1172 -22.58 -9.07 -58.72
N GLU A 1173 -21.36 -9.61 -58.62
CA GLU A 1173 -20.41 -9.73 -59.74
C GLU A 1173 -20.82 -10.79 -60.77
N THR A 1174 -21.56 -11.83 -60.34
CA THR A 1174 -21.90 -12.99 -61.17
C THR A 1174 -23.37 -13.04 -61.58
N ILE A 1175 -24.28 -13.09 -60.60
CA ILE A 1175 -25.74 -13.16 -60.77
C ILE A 1175 -26.33 -11.76 -61.03
N GLY A 1176 -25.69 -10.71 -60.50
CA GLY A 1176 -26.16 -9.33 -60.61
C GLY A 1176 -27.28 -8.98 -59.63
N ASP A 1177 -27.47 -9.80 -58.59
CA ASP A 1177 -28.45 -9.61 -57.52
C ASP A 1177 -27.87 -10.02 -56.15
N LEU A 1178 -28.50 -9.53 -55.08
CA LEU A 1178 -28.18 -9.87 -53.69
C LEU A 1178 -28.83 -11.21 -53.34
N VAL A 1179 -28.02 -12.15 -52.86
CA VAL A 1179 -28.48 -13.50 -52.56
C VAL A 1179 -28.86 -13.67 -51.09
N VAL A 1180 -28.30 -12.86 -50.19
CA VAL A 1180 -28.60 -12.85 -48.76
C VAL A 1180 -29.10 -11.47 -48.33
N VAL A 1181 -30.31 -11.39 -47.79
CA VAL A 1181 -30.92 -10.15 -47.30
C VAL A 1181 -31.46 -10.37 -45.89
N ASP A 1182 -31.17 -9.44 -44.97
CA ASP A 1182 -31.56 -9.52 -43.54
C ASP A 1182 -31.15 -10.85 -42.85
N GLY A 1183 -30.05 -11.45 -43.29
CA GLY A 1183 -29.55 -12.72 -42.73
C GLY A 1183 -30.36 -13.95 -43.15
N VAL A 1184 -31.03 -13.92 -44.30
CA VAL A 1184 -31.73 -15.06 -44.90
C VAL A 1184 -31.43 -15.10 -46.40
N ILE A 1185 -31.30 -16.30 -46.98
CA ILE A 1185 -31.16 -16.45 -48.44
C ILE A 1185 -32.50 -16.10 -49.10
N VAL A 1186 -32.49 -15.24 -50.12
CA VAL A 1186 -33.69 -14.85 -50.85
C VAL A 1186 -34.35 -16.08 -51.49
N GLU A 1187 -35.67 -16.18 -51.41
CA GLU A 1187 -36.46 -17.37 -51.78
C GLU A 1187 -36.23 -17.79 -53.25
N GLU A 1188 -36.00 -16.83 -54.15
CA GLU A 1188 -35.70 -17.07 -55.56
C GLU A 1188 -34.35 -17.79 -55.80
N TYR A 1189 -33.41 -17.69 -54.86
CA TYR A 1189 -32.07 -18.28 -54.94
C TYR A 1189 -31.86 -19.50 -54.02
N HIS A 1190 -32.87 -19.93 -53.28
CA HIS A 1190 -32.78 -21.15 -52.44
C HIS A 1190 -32.40 -22.39 -53.26
N ASN A 1191 -33.00 -22.54 -54.44
CA ASN A 1191 -32.73 -23.66 -55.35
C ASN A 1191 -31.27 -23.68 -55.85
N LEU A 1192 -30.59 -22.54 -55.85
CA LEU A 1192 -29.19 -22.42 -56.29
C LEU A 1192 -28.25 -23.23 -55.36
N PHE A 1193 -28.55 -23.25 -54.06
CA PHE A 1193 -27.72 -23.90 -53.03
C PHE A 1193 -28.25 -25.27 -52.60
N GLU A 1194 -29.26 -25.84 -53.28
CA GLU A 1194 -29.82 -27.15 -52.92
C GLU A 1194 -28.76 -28.28 -52.92
N ASN A 1195 -27.77 -28.19 -53.82
CA ASN A 1195 -26.68 -29.16 -53.94
C ASN A 1195 -25.48 -28.89 -53.02
N LEU A 1196 -25.57 -27.90 -52.13
CA LEU A 1196 -24.59 -27.67 -51.07
C LEU A 1196 -24.81 -28.68 -49.93
N ARG A 1197 -23.84 -29.58 -49.70
CA ARG A 1197 -23.95 -30.68 -48.73
C ARG A 1197 -22.64 -30.91 -47.99
N GLU A 1198 -22.77 -31.37 -46.75
CA GLU A 1198 -21.68 -31.92 -45.95
C GLU A 1198 -21.21 -33.26 -46.54
N ARG A 1199 -19.91 -33.47 -46.61
CA ARG A 1199 -19.28 -34.67 -47.18
C ARG A 1199 -18.50 -35.48 -46.15
#